data_AF-A0AA88Q352-F1
#
_entry.id   AF-A0AA88Q352-F1
#
_cell.length_a   1.000
_cell.length_b   1.000
_cell.length_c   1.000
_cell.angle_alpha   90.00
_cell.angle_beta   90.00
_cell.angle_gamma   90.00
#
_symmetry.space_group_name_H-M   'P 1'
#
loop_
_entity.id
_entity.type
_entity.pdbx_description
1 polymer ?
#
loop_
_entity_poly.entity_id
_entity_poly.type
_entity_poly.pdbx_seq_one_letter_code
_entity_poly.pdbx_strand_id
1 'polypeptide(L)'
;MKFRKYLRGSGRVLAFVFIASVIWLLFDIAALRISINDVNQDLKEREMVLKQGIRKDNIDDVLKYPLQKVNVDKNDLSKNRDRFERKVNKVYRKLPKARPESQAPLKQDKHLTPMLMAGNSFVEQNEEINQSKFNLIMNSLVKGQVISIPEKINKTKTVNNKVGNTTTKINKIKAAVNGQTKANLDVKAHLLTKAPPAVQEMHSSALKENSVKKVHHINDGTVVMSHNEAHADAGLQKNLSNELLKPAESDKLKNIIDSSKQKAQDPAEEALQVLHSTSVLVRRSGGHHKVMALDVTDRPRDSRAVGQFGQPARVPRDKELESRRRWSEGFFNVYLSEQIPIDRAIPDTRPQICSENLVHDDLPSTSVIFCFVDEVWSTLLRSVHSVLNRSPPHLLKEIILVDDCSTKDYLKEQLDVYMSQFSKVRIIRLKERQGLIRARMAGAAAATGEVLTFLDSHIECNIGWLEPLLERVYLDRKKVVCPVIEVISDKDMSYMLVDNFQRGIFRWPLVFGWSALPEEYIRKNQIKDSDPIRCPVMAGGLFSIDKRYFYELGAYDPGLDVWGGENMEISFKIWMCGGEIEIIPCSRVGHIFRGDNPYKFPKDRVKTVERNLARVAEVWLDEYKELFYGHGYHHLLDKSVTNIGNLTEQIELRKKLKCKSFKWYLENVYPDLHAPLVKAEGLIFNVGTRKCLVFQNDILFFDKCDLTNKSQHFSYTWLRMLRQNTSCLVPQEKQIIMEPCDNTKPHFRWMHKSGKVLTEHVMIEGHSRPICLEAGVKADGIFLKDCDSVSTFQKWQFTHYNAE
;
A
#
# COMPACT_ATOMS: atom_id res chain seq x y z
N MET A 1 25.01 -4.12 61.29
CA MET A 1 23.55 -4.09 61.61
C MET A 1 23.03 -2.64 61.74
N LYS A 2 23.05 -1.81 60.68
CA LYS A 2 22.50 -0.42 60.74
C LYS A 2 21.56 -0.01 59.58
N PHE A 3 21.68 -0.60 58.40
CA PHE A 3 20.86 -0.23 57.22
C PHE A 3 19.35 -0.51 57.36
N ARG A 4 18.98 -1.61 58.05
CA ARG A 4 17.58 -2.09 58.18
C ARG A 4 16.63 -1.14 58.94
N LYS A 5 17.12 -0.06 59.58
CA LYS A 5 16.27 0.93 60.28
C LYS A 5 15.75 2.06 59.39
N TYR A 6 16.32 2.28 58.20
CA TYR A 6 16.00 3.44 57.35
C TYR A 6 14.82 3.23 56.37
N LEU A 7 14.51 1.96 56.04
CA LEU A 7 13.56 1.59 54.98
C LEU A 7 12.13 1.30 55.48
N ARG A 8 11.75 1.77 56.67
CA ARG A 8 10.41 1.51 57.24
C ARG A 8 9.41 2.61 56.88
N GLY A 9 8.98 2.63 55.61
CA GLY A 9 7.92 3.51 55.11
C GLY A 9 7.69 3.37 53.61
N SER A 10 6.49 2.95 53.19
CA SER A 10 6.17 2.56 51.81
C SER A 10 6.53 3.62 50.76
N GLY A 11 6.18 4.89 51.00
CA GLY A 11 6.48 5.99 50.07
C GLY A 11 7.97 6.27 49.84
N ARG A 12 8.87 5.88 50.76
CA ARG A 12 10.31 6.06 50.58
C ARG A 12 10.91 5.02 49.64
N VAL A 13 10.41 3.79 49.68
CA VAL A 13 10.79 2.75 48.70
C VAL A 13 10.32 3.17 47.30
N LEU A 14 9.08 3.68 47.19
CA LEU A 14 8.55 4.20 45.93
C LEU A 14 9.39 5.36 45.36
N ALA A 15 9.86 6.28 46.22
CA ALA A 15 10.74 7.36 45.80
C ALA A 15 12.10 6.86 45.28
N PHE A 16 12.71 5.86 45.93
CA PHE A 16 13.96 5.25 45.43
C PHE A 16 13.76 4.51 44.11
N VAL A 17 12.65 3.79 43.93
CA VAL A 17 12.30 3.14 42.65
C VAL A 17 12.10 4.19 41.56
N PHE A 18 11.35 5.26 41.82
CA PHE A 18 11.12 6.34 40.86
C PHE A 18 12.42 7.05 40.45
N ILE A 19 13.29 7.38 41.40
CA ILE A 19 14.60 7.98 41.13
C ILE A 19 15.47 7.02 40.29
N ALA A 20 15.49 5.73 40.62
CA ALA A 20 16.21 4.73 39.84
C ALA A 20 15.66 4.61 38.41
N SER A 21 14.34 4.61 38.22
CA SER A 21 13.71 4.58 36.88
C SER A 21 14.01 5.83 36.05
N VAL A 22 14.04 7.02 36.66
CA VAL A 22 14.40 8.26 35.96
C VAL A 22 15.89 8.27 35.58
N ILE A 23 16.78 7.79 36.46
CA ILE A 23 18.21 7.64 36.15
C ILE A 23 18.41 6.64 35.00
N TRP A 24 17.70 5.51 35.02
CA TRP A 24 17.78 4.49 33.97
C TRP A 24 17.29 5.02 32.62
N LEU A 25 16.17 5.77 32.60
CA LEU A 25 15.66 6.44 31.41
C LEU A 25 16.66 7.47 30.83
N LEU A 26 17.41 8.17 31.69
CA LEU A 26 18.45 9.10 31.25
C LEU A 26 19.65 8.36 30.63
N PHE A 27 20.01 7.18 31.13
CA PHE A 27 21.01 6.31 30.50
C PHE A 27 20.54 5.75 29.15
N ASP A 28 19.28 5.31 29.03
CA ASP A 28 18.70 4.89 27.73
C ASP A 28 18.73 6.04 26.70
N ILE A 29 18.36 7.26 27.11
CA ILE A 29 18.40 8.45 26.25
C ILE A 29 19.84 8.82 25.85
N ALA A 30 20.82 8.61 26.74
CA ALA A 30 22.24 8.81 26.42
C ALA A 30 22.77 7.74 25.45
N ALA A 31 22.43 6.46 25.67
CA ALA A 31 22.82 5.36 24.79
C ALA A 31 22.22 5.51 23.38
N LEU A 32 20.95 5.91 23.28
CA LEU A 32 20.30 6.27 22.01
C LEU A 32 21.01 7.43 21.31
N ARG A 33 21.45 8.47 22.04
CA ARG A 33 22.22 9.58 21.45
C ARG A 33 23.59 9.17 20.95
N ILE A 34 24.28 8.26 21.65
CA ILE A 34 25.57 7.72 21.21
C ILE A 34 25.38 6.89 19.93
N SER A 35 24.46 5.93 19.94
CA SER A 35 24.15 5.11 18.75
C SER A 35 23.71 5.94 17.53
N ILE A 36 22.93 7.02 17.74
CA ILE A 36 22.57 7.96 16.67
C ILE A 36 23.80 8.75 16.18
N ASN A 37 24.74 9.12 17.04
CA ASN A 37 25.98 9.79 16.63
C ASN A 37 26.90 8.86 15.84
N ASP A 38 27.05 7.60 16.25
CA ASP A 38 27.87 6.59 15.56
C ASP A 38 27.34 6.34 14.13
N VAL A 39 26.02 6.18 13.99
CA VAL A 39 25.35 6.07 12.67
C VAL A 39 25.54 7.34 11.83
N ASN A 40 25.48 8.53 12.44
CA ASN A 40 25.76 9.79 11.75
C ASN A 40 27.25 9.97 11.38
N GLN A 41 28.18 9.24 12.02
CA GLN A 41 29.60 9.26 11.68
C GLN A 41 29.91 8.30 10.54
N ASP A 42 29.40 7.07 10.58
CA ASP A 42 29.45 6.10 9.47
C ASP A 42 28.82 6.70 8.18
N LEU A 43 27.68 7.39 8.30
CA LEU A 43 27.09 8.13 7.18
C LEU A 43 28.01 9.25 6.63
N LYS A 44 28.74 9.97 7.48
CA LYS A 44 29.70 11.00 7.05
C LYS A 44 30.94 10.43 6.38
N GLU A 45 31.45 9.30 6.86
CA GLU A 45 32.60 8.64 6.24
C GLU A 45 32.23 8.10 4.85
N ARG A 46 31.04 7.48 4.71
CA ARG A 46 30.48 7.10 3.40
C ARG A 46 30.27 8.30 2.48
N GLU A 47 29.76 9.42 2.99
CA GLU A 47 29.58 10.66 2.22
C GLU A 47 30.94 11.26 1.78
N MET A 48 31.99 11.13 2.60
CA MET A 48 33.35 11.55 2.21
C MET A 48 33.98 10.63 1.17
N VAL A 49 33.81 9.31 1.26
CA VAL A 49 34.27 8.35 0.23
C VAL A 49 33.60 8.63 -1.11
N LEU A 50 32.27 8.83 -1.12
CA LEU A 50 31.52 9.24 -2.33
C LEU A 50 32.06 10.57 -2.90
N LYS A 51 32.27 11.59 -2.06
CA LYS A 51 32.82 12.89 -2.49
C LYS A 51 34.27 12.82 -2.97
N GLN A 52 35.06 11.83 -2.54
CA GLN A 52 36.42 11.61 -3.05
C GLN A 52 36.43 10.88 -4.40
N GLY A 53 35.54 9.90 -4.61
CA GLY A 53 35.34 9.26 -5.92
C GLY A 53 34.89 10.25 -6.98
N ILE A 54 33.83 11.02 -6.69
CA ILE A 54 33.25 12.05 -7.60
C ILE A 54 34.27 13.15 -7.97
N ARG A 55 35.36 13.32 -7.22
CA ARG A 55 36.36 14.37 -7.48
C ARG A 55 37.50 13.93 -8.41
N LYS A 56 37.53 12.68 -8.88
CA LYS A 56 38.59 12.19 -9.77
C LYS A 56 38.19 12.06 -11.24
N ASP A 57 36.92 11.81 -11.53
CA ASP A 57 36.43 11.57 -12.89
C ASP A 57 35.43 12.66 -13.33
N ASN A 58 35.65 13.19 -14.54
CA ASN A 58 34.75 14.00 -15.36
C ASN A 58 34.15 15.29 -14.78
N ILE A 59 34.91 16.40 -14.90
CA ILE A 59 34.37 17.76 -14.95
C ILE A 59 34.15 18.26 -16.40
N ASP A 60 34.86 17.72 -17.40
CA ASP A 60 34.90 18.28 -18.76
C ASP A 60 33.88 17.70 -19.77
N ASP A 61 33.28 16.52 -19.50
CA ASP A 61 32.40 15.84 -20.48
C ASP A 61 30.93 16.33 -20.50
N VAL A 62 30.51 17.15 -19.54
CA VAL A 62 29.10 17.55 -19.35
C VAL A 62 28.59 18.55 -20.42
N LEU A 63 29.46 19.01 -21.34
CA LEU A 63 29.21 20.15 -22.23
C LEU A 63 29.06 19.84 -23.74
N LYS A 64 28.86 18.57 -24.15
CA LYS A 64 28.81 18.18 -25.58
C LYS A 64 27.56 17.39 -26.02
N TYR A 65 26.40 18.04 -26.06
CA TYR A 65 25.26 17.59 -26.89
C TYR A 65 24.59 18.77 -27.62
N PRO A 66 24.55 18.79 -28.97
CA PRO A 66 23.92 19.87 -29.73
C PRO A 66 22.39 19.67 -29.80
N LEU A 67 21.63 20.74 -29.52
CA LEU A 67 20.17 20.76 -29.63
C LEU A 67 19.73 20.57 -31.10
N GLN A 68 19.13 19.42 -31.42
CA GLN A 68 18.64 19.13 -32.76
C GLN A 68 17.35 19.93 -33.04
N LYS A 69 17.42 20.90 -33.96
CA LYS A 69 16.26 21.71 -34.37
C LYS A 69 15.37 20.93 -35.33
N VAL A 70 14.13 20.65 -34.91
CA VAL A 70 13.06 20.26 -35.83
C VAL A 70 12.42 21.52 -36.41
N ASN A 71 12.33 21.63 -37.74
CA ASN A 71 11.55 22.68 -38.39
C ASN A 71 10.07 22.33 -38.33
N VAL A 72 9.28 23.12 -37.60
CA VAL A 72 7.81 23.09 -37.62
C VAL A 72 7.32 24.21 -38.54
N ASP A 73 6.31 23.92 -39.37
CA ASP A 73 5.74 24.91 -40.29
C ASP A 73 5.12 26.09 -39.51
N LYS A 74 5.36 27.31 -39.99
CA LYS A 74 5.06 28.56 -39.27
C LYS A 74 3.64 29.08 -39.51
N ASN A 75 2.91 28.53 -40.48
CA ASN A 75 1.66 29.14 -40.94
C ASN A 75 0.51 29.07 -39.91
N ASP A 76 0.35 27.95 -39.19
CA ASP A 76 -0.75 27.78 -38.22
C ASP A 76 -0.59 28.57 -36.91
N LEU A 77 0.64 28.91 -36.52
CA LEU A 77 0.93 29.62 -35.27
C LEU A 77 0.52 31.11 -35.27
N SER A 78 0.23 31.67 -36.45
CA SER A 78 -0.06 33.10 -36.62
C SER A 78 -1.42 33.53 -36.06
N LYS A 79 -2.48 32.74 -36.28
CA LYS A 79 -3.89 33.19 -36.10
C LYS A 79 -4.40 33.26 -34.66
N ASN A 80 -3.70 32.67 -33.68
CA ASN A 80 -4.17 32.60 -32.28
C ASN A 80 -3.43 33.52 -31.29
N ARG A 81 -2.29 34.13 -31.70
CA ARG A 81 -1.35 34.80 -30.79
C ARG A 81 -1.96 35.98 -30.01
N ASP A 82 -2.67 36.88 -30.68
CA ASP A 82 -3.22 38.09 -30.05
C ASP A 82 -4.37 37.81 -29.07
N ARG A 83 -5.02 36.65 -29.21
CA ARG A 83 -6.06 36.17 -28.28
C ARG A 83 -5.44 35.51 -27.04
N PHE A 84 -4.26 34.91 -27.20
CA PHE A 84 -3.51 34.20 -26.16
C PHE A 84 -2.86 35.16 -25.17
N GLU A 85 -2.13 36.18 -25.64
CA GLU A 85 -1.40 37.11 -24.75
C GLU A 85 -2.33 37.88 -23.79
N ARG A 86 -3.58 38.14 -24.18
CA ARG A 86 -4.60 38.81 -23.33
C ARG A 86 -5.20 37.90 -22.24
N LYS A 87 -5.10 36.57 -22.38
CA LYS A 87 -5.55 35.60 -21.36
C LYS A 87 -4.41 35.23 -20.40
N VAL A 88 -3.23 34.87 -20.91
CA VAL A 88 -2.09 34.42 -20.07
C VAL A 88 -1.67 35.49 -19.05
N ASN A 89 -1.65 36.77 -19.45
CA ASN A 89 -1.32 37.88 -18.56
C ASN A 89 -2.30 38.09 -17.39
N LYS A 90 -3.50 37.49 -17.39
CA LYS A 90 -4.41 37.52 -16.23
C LYS A 90 -4.11 36.48 -15.16
N VAL A 91 -3.37 35.40 -15.49
CA VAL A 91 -3.12 34.28 -14.56
C VAL A 91 -1.87 34.52 -13.71
N TYR A 92 -0.84 35.17 -14.26
CA TYR A 92 0.49 35.27 -13.64
C TYR A 92 0.81 36.60 -12.93
N ARG A 93 -0.15 37.50 -12.69
CA ARG A 93 0.10 38.79 -11.98
C ARG A 93 -0.98 39.21 -10.97
N LYS A 94 -0.79 38.80 -9.71
CA LYS A 94 -1.30 39.51 -8.51
C LYS A 94 -0.24 39.55 -7.40
N LEU A 95 0.78 40.39 -7.57
CA LEU A 95 1.54 40.94 -6.45
C LEU A 95 0.87 42.25 -5.98
N PRO A 96 0.87 42.59 -4.68
CA PRO A 96 0.23 43.81 -4.17
C PRO A 96 0.91 45.08 -4.71
N LYS A 97 0.12 46.11 -5.04
CA LYS A 97 0.67 47.43 -5.39
C LYS A 97 1.15 48.14 -4.13
N ALA A 98 2.44 48.48 -4.07
CA ALA A 98 2.93 49.53 -3.18
C ALA A 98 2.36 50.90 -3.60
N ARG A 99 2.28 51.84 -2.65
CA ARG A 99 1.96 53.25 -2.95
C ARG A 99 3.23 53.98 -3.42
N PRO A 100 3.10 55.00 -4.30
CA PRO A 100 4.24 55.86 -4.65
C PRO A 100 4.52 56.87 -3.53
N GLU A 101 5.80 57.08 -3.23
CA GLU A 101 6.29 58.24 -2.46
C GLU A 101 6.95 59.26 -3.40
N SER A 102 6.99 60.52 -2.96
CA SER A 102 7.38 61.67 -3.79
C SER A 102 8.89 61.97 -3.76
N GLN A 103 9.37 62.60 -4.83
CA GLN A 103 10.78 62.95 -5.04
C GLN A 103 11.28 64.09 -4.12
N ALA A 104 12.49 63.95 -3.56
CA ALA A 104 13.42 65.04 -3.26
C ALA A 104 14.88 64.49 -3.17
N PRO A 105 15.95 65.27 -3.45
CA PRO A 105 17.19 64.67 -3.95
C PRO A 105 18.45 64.82 -3.07
N LEU A 106 19.43 63.95 -3.36
CA LEU A 106 20.89 64.15 -3.34
C LEU A 106 21.55 64.95 -2.19
N LYS A 107 22.45 64.27 -1.48
CA LYS A 107 23.81 64.79 -1.26
C LYS A 107 24.84 63.65 -1.38
N GLN A 108 25.98 63.96 -1.98
CA GLN A 108 27.17 63.12 -1.96
C GLN A 108 27.94 63.37 -0.67
N ASP A 109 28.76 62.41 -0.24
CA ASP A 109 30.13 62.79 0.17
C ASP A 109 31.14 61.66 -0.07
N LYS A 110 32.42 61.99 -0.02
CA LYS A 110 33.56 61.11 -0.36
C LYS A 110 34.47 60.90 0.86
N HIS A 111 35.11 59.73 0.99
CA HIS A 111 36.60 59.57 0.93
C HIS A 111 37.14 58.24 1.52
N LEU A 112 38.27 57.81 0.93
CA LEU A 112 39.39 57.00 1.44
C LEU A 112 39.22 55.59 2.08
N THR A 113 39.79 54.63 1.36
CA THR A 113 40.56 53.43 1.78
C THR A 113 41.94 53.79 2.40
N PRO A 114 42.87 52.85 2.80
CA PRO A 114 42.85 51.37 2.99
C PRO A 114 43.54 50.90 4.32
N MET A 115 43.99 49.62 4.40
CA MET A 115 45.03 49.02 5.30
C MET A 115 44.63 48.70 6.77
N LEU A 116 45.23 47.71 7.49
CA LEU A 116 46.19 46.63 7.16
C LEU A 116 46.02 45.38 8.09
N MET A 117 46.99 44.45 8.09
CA MET A 117 46.97 43.08 8.66
C MET A 117 47.65 42.89 10.04
N ALA A 118 47.44 41.69 10.61
CA ALA A 118 48.19 40.99 11.70
C ALA A 118 47.90 41.39 13.17
N GLY A 119 47.98 40.47 14.15
CA GLY A 119 48.19 39.00 14.06
C GLY A 119 48.40 38.30 15.42
N ASN A 120 48.46 36.95 15.41
CA ASN A 120 48.76 36.02 16.53
C ASN A 120 47.70 35.95 17.67
N SER A 121 47.57 34.89 18.49
CA SER A 121 48.32 33.61 18.65
C SER A 121 47.40 32.41 19.00
N PHE A 122 47.94 31.18 19.01
CA PHE A 122 47.29 29.93 19.47
C PHE A 122 47.12 29.86 21.01
N VAL A 123 46.14 29.07 21.48
CA VAL A 123 46.28 27.80 22.27
C VAL A 123 44.90 27.36 22.84
N GLU A 124 44.72 26.06 23.10
CA GLU A 124 43.49 25.41 23.58
C GLU A 124 43.27 25.55 25.12
N GLN A 125 42.01 25.46 25.58
CA GLN A 125 41.56 24.49 26.61
C GLN A 125 40.03 24.53 26.86
N ASN A 126 39.51 23.53 27.57
CA ASN A 126 38.09 23.27 27.83
C ASN A 126 37.61 23.74 29.22
N GLU A 127 36.29 23.98 29.32
CA GLU A 127 35.47 24.00 30.57
C GLU A 127 35.86 25.06 31.63
N GLU A 128 34.97 25.58 32.50
CA GLU A 128 33.58 25.25 32.85
C GLU A 128 32.82 26.57 33.25
N ILE A 129 31.65 26.48 33.92
CA ILE A 129 31.05 27.51 34.80
C ILE A 129 30.44 28.79 34.14
N ASN A 130 29.22 29.27 34.47
CA ASN A 130 28.05 28.58 35.03
C ASN A 130 26.73 29.39 34.89
N GLN A 131 25.63 28.73 35.29
CA GLN A 131 24.34 29.25 35.79
C GLN A 131 24.22 30.76 36.09
N SER A 132 23.21 31.42 35.51
CA SER A 132 22.64 32.68 36.07
C SER A 132 21.15 32.95 35.79
N LYS A 133 20.51 32.29 34.81
CA LYS A 133 19.09 32.53 34.46
C LYS A 133 18.09 31.41 34.76
N PHE A 134 18.53 30.27 35.32
CA PHE A 134 17.63 29.14 35.63
C PHE A 134 17.00 29.23 37.04
N ASN A 135 17.63 29.95 37.98
CA ASN A 135 17.25 29.96 39.40
C ASN A 135 16.05 30.86 39.76
N LEU A 136 15.39 31.50 38.79
CA LEU A 136 14.27 32.43 39.02
C LEU A 136 12.88 31.80 38.81
N ILE A 137 12.78 30.56 38.32
CA ILE A 137 11.50 29.89 38.02
C ILE A 137 11.20 28.74 38.99
N MET A 138 12.22 28.11 39.60
CA MET A 138 12.06 26.89 40.39
C MET A 138 11.63 27.08 41.86
N ASN A 139 11.40 28.32 42.33
CA ASN A 139 11.29 28.63 43.77
C ASN A 139 9.86 28.92 44.29
N SER A 140 8.79 28.60 43.55
CA SER A 140 7.39 28.80 44.02
C SER A 140 6.51 27.54 44.07
N LEU A 141 7.03 26.35 43.72
CA LEU A 141 6.25 25.09 43.72
C LEU A 141 6.36 24.27 45.02
N VAL A 142 6.79 24.89 46.13
CA VAL A 142 6.80 24.27 47.48
C VAL A 142 6.12 25.18 48.51
N LYS A 143 4.81 25.38 48.34
CA LYS A 143 3.84 25.72 49.41
C LYS A 143 2.42 25.46 48.88
N GLY A 144 1.57 24.85 49.71
CA GLY A 144 0.22 24.44 49.32
C GLY A 144 -0.86 25.49 49.58
N GLN A 145 -2.07 25.17 49.10
CA GLN A 145 -3.35 25.88 49.23
C GLN A 145 -3.64 27.06 48.28
N VAL A 146 -4.52 26.77 47.32
CA VAL A 146 -5.80 27.46 47.01
C VAL A 146 -5.83 28.99 46.95
N ILE A 147 -6.16 29.53 45.76
CA ILE A 147 -7.29 30.45 45.53
C ILE A 147 -7.62 30.50 44.02
N SER A 148 -8.89 30.69 43.67
CA SER A 148 -9.42 30.78 42.31
C SER A 148 -9.84 32.21 41.96
N ILE A 149 -9.64 32.67 40.71
CA ILE A 149 -10.33 33.85 40.14
C ILE A 149 -10.39 33.79 38.59
N PRO A 150 -11.45 34.30 37.93
CA PRO A 150 -11.65 34.20 36.47
C PRO A 150 -11.47 35.52 35.68
N GLU A 151 -11.33 35.36 34.35
CA GLU A 151 -11.76 36.21 33.20
C GLU A 151 -11.65 37.77 33.15
N LYS A 152 -11.27 38.23 31.93
CA LYS A 152 -11.55 39.55 31.29
C LYS A 152 -10.75 40.75 31.87
N ILE A 153 -10.60 41.93 31.24
CA ILE A 153 -11.45 42.68 30.28
C ILE A 153 -10.60 43.49 29.25
N ASN A 154 -11.02 43.56 27.97
CA ASN A 154 -11.15 44.76 27.10
C ASN A 154 -11.62 44.32 25.68
N LYS A 155 -12.72 44.80 25.08
CA LYS A 155 -13.16 46.17 24.68
C LYS A 155 -12.34 46.74 23.50
N THR A 156 -12.91 47.28 22.41
CA THR A 156 -14.33 47.44 21.96
C THR A 156 -14.38 47.89 20.48
N LYS A 157 -15.41 47.51 19.70
CA LYS A 157 -16.36 48.45 19.05
C LYS A 157 -17.52 47.77 18.30
N THR A 158 -18.67 48.44 18.44
CA THR A 158 -20.01 48.40 17.81
C THR A 158 -20.08 48.07 16.29
N VAL A 159 -21.20 47.63 15.69
CA VAL A 159 -22.57 48.25 15.70
C VAL A 159 -23.73 47.22 15.48
N ASN A 160 -24.83 47.41 16.24
CA ASN A 160 -26.29 47.14 16.05
C ASN A 160 -26.80 46.01 15.09
N ASN A 161 -27.99 45.37 15.27
CA ASN A 161 -29.24 45.90 15.85
C ASN A 161 -30.32 44.83 16.24
N LYS A 162 -31.17 45.16 17.24
CA LYS A 162 -32.56 44.70 17.53
C LYS A 162 -32.92 43.25 17.99
N VAL A 163 -34.06 43.21 18.73
CA VAL A 163 -34.91 42.09 19.24
C VAL A 163 -34.33 41.22 20.38
N GLY A 164 -35.04 40.87 21.47
CA GLY A 164 -36.31 41.42 22.01
C GLY A 164 -37.24 40.40 22.70
N ASN A 165 -37.19 40.29 24.04
CA ASN A 165 -38.06 39.46 24.92
C ASN A 165 -37.94 37.91 24.70
N THR A 166 -38.39 36.98 25.56
CA THR A 166 -39.26 37.05 26.75
C THR A 166 -38.82 36.09 27.90
N THR A 167 -39.18 36.49 29.12
CA THR A 167 -38.99 36.02 30.50
C THR A 167 -39.15 34.52 30.89
N THR A 168 -38.43 34.14 31.98
CA THR A 168 -38.80 33.23 33.13
C THR A 168 -38.54 31.70 33.17
N LYS A 169 -37.71 31.30 34.17
CA LYS A 169 -37.82 30.19 35.17
C LYS A 169 -38.25 28.76 34.76
N ILE A 170 -37.34 27.81 35.02
CA ILE A 170 -37.63 26.53 35.73
C ILE A 170 -36.55 26.34 36.83
N ASN A 171 -36.90 25.78 38.00
CA ASN A 171 -35.97 25.50 39.10
C ASN A 171 -36.59 24.49 40.11
N LYS A 172 -35.75 23.73 40.86
CA LYS A 172 -36.09 22.81 41.98
C LYS A 172 -36.82 21.50 41.58
N ILE A 173 -36.77 20.37 42.32
CA ILE A 173 -36.10 20.02 43.61
C ILE A 173 -35.68 18.53 43.68
N LYS A 174 -34.91 18.11 44.70
CA LYS A 174 -34.51 16.71 44.99
C LYS A 174 -35.47 16.03 46.00
N ALA A 175 -35.68 14.71 45.92
CA ALA A 175 -35.75 13.77 47.06
C ALA A 175 -35.84 12.30 46.57
N ALA A 176 -35.60 11.33 47.46
CA ALA A 176 -35.72 9.89 47.19
C ALA A 176 -36.37 9.16 48.38
N VAL A 177 -37.04 8.02 48.12
CA VAL A 177 -37.58 7.09 49.14
C VAL A 177 -37.43 5.63 48.66
N ASN A 178 -37.19 4.69 49.59
CA ASN A 178 -37.06 3.23 49.36
C ASN A 178 -38.43 2.52 49.31
N GLY A 179 -38.49 1.23 48.92
CA GLY A 179 -39.50 0.33 49.53
C GLY A 179 -40.05 -0.88 48.76
N GLN A 180 -39.30 -1.99 48.77
CA GLN A 180 -39.77 -3.36 49.13
C GLN A 180 -41.12 -3.98 48.64
N THR A 181 -40.97 -4.94 47.71
CA THR A 181 -41.40 -6.39 47.78
C THR A 181 -42.86 -6.91 47.79
N LYS A 182 -43.06 -7.88 46.85
CA LYS A 182 -43.64 -9.26 46.97
C LYS A 182 -45.15 -9.56 46.74
N ALA A 183 -45.36 -10.62 45.93
CA ALA A 183 -46.46 -11.62 45.94
C ALA A 183 -47.89 -11.15 45.56
N ASN A 184 -48.82 -11.97 45.03
CA ASN A 184 -48.81 -13.33 44.43
C ASN A 184 -50.03 -13.43 43.46
N LEU A 185 -49.91 -13.90 42.21
CA LEU A 185 -50.15 -15.28 41.70
C LEU A 185 -51.63 -15.62 41.35
N ASP A 186 -51.81 -16.75 40.63
CA ASP A 186 -53.06 -17.47 40.29
C ASP A 186 -53.96 -16.92 39.13
N VAL A 187 -54.52 -17.76 38.20
CA VAL A 187 -54.39 -19.23 38.02
C VAL A 187 -54.77 -19.78 36.61
N LYS A 188 -54.18 -20.94 36.22
CA LYS A 188 -54.57 -21.93 35.15
C LYS A 188 -54.52 -21.47 33.67
N ALA A 189 -54.39 -22.37 32.67
CA ALA A 189 -54.44 -23.85 32.66
C ALA A 189 -53.38 -24.55 31.76
N HIS A 190 -53.27 -25.87 31.95
CA HIS A 190 -52.70 -27.00 31.15
C HIS A 190 -52.17 -26.81 29.69
N LEU A 191 -51.40 -27.72 29.08
CA LEU A 191 -50.31 -28.68 29.45
C LEU A 191 -50.07 -29.63 28.23
N LEU A 192 -48.84 -30.18 28.10
CA LEU A 192 -48.45 -31.41 27.37
C LEU A 192 -48.29 -31.44 25.81
N THR A 193 -47.00 -31.47 25.44
CA THR A 193 -46.30 -32.48 24.58
C THR A 193 -46.26 -32.46 23.05
N LYS A 194 -45.02 -32.68 22.57
CA LYS A 194 -44.53 -33.45 21.39
C LYS A 194 -44.85 -32.98 19.96
N ALA A 195 -43.79 -32.43 19.35
CA ALA A 195 -43.11 -32.91 18.12
C ALA A 195 -43.86 -32.95 16.76
N PRO A 196 -43.18 -32.68 15.62
CA PRO A 196 -43.80 -32.38 14.32
C PRO A 196 -43.99 -33.62 13.43
N PRO A 197 -44.65 -33.49 12.26
CA PRO A 197 -43.85 -33.30 11.03
C PRO A 197 -44.49 -32.44 9.91
N ALA A 198 -43.65 -32.12 8.92
CA ALA A 198 -43.89 -32.06 7.46
C ALA A 198 -45.01 -31.18 6.81
N VAL A 199 -44.55 -30.32 5.88
CA VAL A 199 -44.97 -30.19 4.46
C VAL A 199 -46.47 -30.13 4.12
N GLN A 200 -46.90 -28.98 3.55
CA GLN A 200 -47.51 -28.93 2.21
C GLN A 200 -47.59 -27.51 1.63
N GLU A 201 -47.43 -27.39 0.31
CA GLU A 201 -47.87 -26.24 -0.49
C GLU A 201 -49.36 -26.38 -0.84
N MET A 202 -50.03 -25.29 -1.28
CA MET A 202 -50.92 -25.25 -2.45
C MET A 202 -51.59 -23.86 -2.61
N HIS A 203 -51.64 -23.36 -3.86
CA HIS A 203 -52.62 -22.46 -4.51
C HIS A 203 -53.23 -21.23 -3.75
N SER A 204 -53.21 -19.96 -4.21
CA SER A 204 -53.27 -19.27 -5.54
C SER A 204 -54.65 -18.68 -5.91
N SER A 205 -54.77 -17.35 -6.00
CA SER A 205 -55.82 -16.57 -6.72
C SER A 205 -55.66 -15.06 -6.43
N ALA A 206 -56.07 -14.09 -7.26
CA ALA A 206 -56.36 -14.09 -8.70
C ALA A 206 -56.44 -12.65 -9.28
N LEU A 207 -55.94 -12.48 -10.51
CA LEU A 207 -56.48 -11.74 -11.67
C LEU A 207 -57.04 -10.29 -11.59
N LYS A 208 -56.62 -9.48 -12.58
CA LYS A 208 -57.46 -8.80 -13.61
C LYS A 208 -56.58 -8.65 -14.88
N GLU A 209 -56.94 -9.20 -16.04
CA GLU A 209 -57.96 -8.75 -17.02
C GLU A 209 -57.59 -7.42 -17.74
N ASN A 210 -57.81 -7.22 -19.05
CA ASN A 210 -58.39 -8.04 -20.13
C ASN A 210 -58.01 -7.39 -21.51
N SER A 211 -58.14 -7.97 -22.72
CA SER A 211 -58.52 -9.30 -23.27
C SER A 211 -58.34 -9.29 -24.83
N VAL A 212 -58.89 -10.31 -25.55
CA VAL A 212 -59.36 -10.26 -26.97
C VAL A 212 -58.26 -10.24 -28.07
N LYS A 213 -58.21 -11.10 -29.11
CA LYS A 213 -58.88 -12.32 -29.69
C LYS A 213 -57.84 -12.90 -30.71
N LYS A 214 -57.87 -14.07 -31.40
CA LYS A 214 -58.59 -15.37 -31.58
C LYS A 214 -57.59 -16.24 -32.45
N VAL A 215 -57.64 -17.54 -32.79
CA VAL A 215 -58.33 -18.84 -32.50
C VAL A 215 -57.41 -19.91 -33.20
N HIS A 216 -57.46 -21.25 -33.14
CA HIS A 216 -58.55 -22.23 -32.96
C HIS A 216 -58.15 -23.45 -32.09
N HIS A 217 -58.04 -24.66 -32.68
CA HIS A 217 -57.75 -25.96 -32.05
C HIS A 217 -57.01 -26.89 -33.03
N ILE A 218 -56.24 -27.86 -32.53
CA ILE A 218 -56.48 -29.32 -32.65
C ILE A 218 -55.45 -30.06 -31.73
N ASN A 219 -55.53 -31.39 -31.60
CA ASN A 219 -55.42 -32.11 -30.32
C ASN A 219 -54.35 -33.24 -30.29
N ASP A 220 -54.07 -33.71 -29.07
CA ASP A 220 -53.55 -35.05 -28.65
C ASP A 220 -52.13 -35.51 -29.04
N GLY A 221 -51.55 -36.36 -28.17
CA GLY A 221 -50.20 -36.95 -28.37
C GLY A 221 -49.53 -37.60 -27.14
N THR A 222 -50.28 -38.12 -26.17
CA THR A 222 -49.75 -38.74 -24.93
C THR A 222 -49.08 -40.11 -25.18
N VAL A 223 -48.10 -40.52 -24.35
CA VAL A 223 -48.03 -41.84 -23.64
C VAL A 223 -46.63 -42.11 -22.99
N VAL A 224 -46.62 -42.24 -21.65
CA VAL A 224 -45.88 -43.21 -20.79
C VAL A 224 -44.34 -43.36 -20.97
N MET A 225 -43.49 -42.97 -20.00
CA MET A 225 -42.90 -43.77 -18.86
C MET A 225 -42.16 -45.07 -19.27
N SER A 226 -41.20 -45.64 -18.51
CA SER A 226 -40.87 -45.52 -17.09
C SER A 226 -39.40 -45.88 -16.75
N HIS A 227 -38.98 -45.58 -15.50
CA HIS A 227 -38.17 -46.37 -14.55
C HIS A 227 -37.13 -47.43 -15.05
N ASN A 228 -35.95 -47.62 -14.42
CA ASN A 228 -35.45 -47.05 -13.16
C ASN A 228 -33.91 -47.15 -12.97
N GLU A 229 -33.48 -46.67 -11.80
CA GLU A 229 -32.22 -46.92 -11.09
C GLU A 229 -31.92 -48.45 -10.90
N ALA A 230 -30.77 -48.95 -10.42
CA ALA A 230 -29.69 -48.34 -9.64
C ALA A 230 -28.40 -49.21 -9.64
N HIS A 231 -27.30 -48.68 -9.08
CA HIS A 231 -26.21 -49.39 -8.37
C HIS A 231 -25.35 -50.47 -9.10
N ALA A 232 -24.11 -50.80 -8.68
CA ALA A 232 -23.09 -50.04 -7.92
C ALA A 232 -21.70 -50.74 -7.98
N ASP A 233 -20.67 -49.94 -7.64
CA ASP A 233 -19.46 -50.31 -6.86
C ASP A 233 -18.23 -51.02 -7.47
N ALA A 234 -17.12 -50.84 -6.75
CA ALA A 234 -15.89 -51.64 -6.64
C ALA A 234 -15.13 -52.06 -7.92
N GLY A 235 -14.09 -51.29 -8.28
CA GLY A 235 -13.02 -51.74 -9.19
C GLY A 235 -11.83 -52.38 -8.46
N LEU A 236 -10.82 -52.88 -9.20
CA LEU A 236 -9.55 -53.31 -8.59
C LEU A 236 -8.30 -53.04 -9.47
N GLN A 237 -7.36 -52.31 -8.86
CA GLN A 237 -5.89 -52.35 -8.95
C GLN A 237 -5.11 -52.81 -10.21
N LYS A 238 -4.01 -52.08 -10.42
CA LYS A 238 -2.59 -52.51 -10.57
C LYS A 238 -1.90 -52.52 -11.96
N ASN A 239 -1.08 -51.47 -12.10
CA ASN A 239 0.40 -51.51 -12.13
C ASN A 239 1.20 -51.81 -13.42
N LEU A 240 2.22 -50.95 -13.55
CA LEU A 240 3.57 -51.17 -14.13
C LEU A 240 3.68 -51.45 -15.64
N SER A 241 4.75 -51.04 -16.34
CA SER A 241 5.69 -49.90 -16.21
C SER A 241 6.66 -49.92 -17.42
N ASN A 242 7.66 -49.02 -17.44
CA ASN A 242 8.87 -49.06 -18.29
C ASN A 242 8.66 -48.79 -19.81
N GLU A 243 9.64 -48.26 -20.55
CA GLU A 243 10.62 -47.22 -20.19
C GLU A 243 11.21 -46.57 -21.47
N LEU A 244 11.69 -45.33 -21.32
CA LEU A 244 12.84 -44.70 -21.98
C LEU A 244 13.19 -44.90 -23.49
N LEU A 245 13.50 -43.73 -24.08
CA LEU A 245 14.53 -43.43 -25.10
C LEU A 245 14.16 -43.26 -26.59
N LYS A 246 14.71 -42.14 -27.10
CA LYS A 246 14.88 -41.62 -28.47
C LYS A 246 16.19 -42.23 -29.08
N PRO A 247 16.67 -41.95 -30.33
CA PRO A 247 16.36 -40.76 -31.15
C PRO A 247 16.43 -40.83 -32.71
N ALA A 248 16.13 -39.67 -33.31
CA ALA A 248 16.73 -39.06 -34.52
C ALA A 248 16.49 -39.63 -35.94
N GLU A 249 16.17 -38.70 -36.86
CA GLU A 249 16.75 -38.43 -38.20
C GLU A 249 16.95 -39.57 -39.24
N SER A 250 16.79 -39.36 -40.56
CA SER A 250 16.18 -38.27 -41.37
C SER A 250 16.09 -38.71 -42.86
N ASP A 251 15.73 -37.77 -43.76
CA ASP A 251 16.18 -37.67 -45.17
C ASP A 251 15.44 -38.42 -46.33
N LYS A 252 15.24 -37.67 -47.44
CA LYS A 252 15.12 -38.10 -48.88
C LYS A 252 13.91 -38.97 -49.35
N LEU A 253 13.38 -38.86 -50.59
CA LEU A 253 13.61 -37.92 -51.72
C LEU A 253 12.32 -37.69 -52.57
N LYS A 254 12.39 -36.74 -53.51
CA LYS A 254 11.36 -36.09 -54.35
C LYS A 254 10.82 -36.89 -55.58
N ASN A 255 9.89 -36.24 -56.32
CA ASN A 255 9.63 -36.25 -57.80
C ASN A 255 8.46 -37.13 -58.33
N ILE A 256 7.71 -36.78 -59.40
CA ILE A 256 7.31 -35.49 -60.06
C ILE A 256 6.14 -35.77 -61.08
N ILE A 257 5.64 -34.76 -61.83
CA ILE A 257 4.59 -34.81 -62.90
C ILE A 257 3.11 -34.71 -62.40
N ASP A 258 2.15 -34.05 -63.07
CA ASP A 258 1.98 -32.65 -63.59
C ASP A 258 0.77 -32.59 -64.56
N SER A 259 0.25 -31.38 -64.86
CA SER A 259 -0.92 -31.02 -65.69
C SER A 259 -2.30 -31.37 -65.08
N SER A 260 -3.35 -30.55 -65.21
CA SER A 260 -3.73 -29.66 -66.32
C SER A 260 -4.25 -28.26 -65.90
N LYS A 261 -4.36 -27.35 -66.87
CA LYS A 261 -4.93 -25.99 -66.78
C LYS A 261 -6.35 -26.02 -67.45
N GLN A 262 -7.19 -24.97 -67.56
CA GLN A 262 -7.00 -23.51 -67.53
C GLN A 262 -8.36 -22.75 -67.56
N LYS A 263 -8.50 -21.61 -66.86
CA LYS A 263 -9.38 -20.41 -67.15
C LYS A 263 -10.92 -20.61 -67.32
N ALA A 264 -11.79 -19.61 -67.17
CA ALA A 264 -11.73 -18.26 -66.53
C ALA A 264 -13.15 -17.65 -66.45
N GLN A 265 -13.40 -16.72 -65.52
CA GLN A 265 -14.28 -15.56 -65.74
C GLN A 265 -14.17 -14.51 -64.60
N ASP A 266 -14.54 -13.28 -64.93
CA ASP A 266 -14.59 -12.03 -64.13
C ASP A 266 -15.38 -11.01 -65.01
N PRO A 267 -16.08 -9.95 -64.50
CA PRO A 267 -16.24 -9.52 -63.11
C PRO A 267 -17.69 -9.19 -62.66
N ALA A 268 -17.81 -8.84 -61.38
CA ALA A 268 -18.72 -7.83 -60.80
C ALA A 268 -20.26 -7.99 -60.94
N GLU A 269 -20.87 -8.68 -59.98
CA GLU A 269 -22.12 -8.21 -59.34
C GLU A 269 -22.13 -8.60 -57.84
N GLU A 270 -23.22 -8.30 -57.11
CA GLU A 270 -23.44 -8.62 -55.68
C GLU A 270 -22.44 -8.07 -54.63
N ALA A 271 -22.39 -6.73 -54.53
CA ALA A 271 -21.81 -6.06 -53.36
C ALA A 271 -22.81 -5.93 -52.19
N LEU A 272 -23.12 -7.01 -51.45
CA LEU A 272 -23.68 -6.88 -50.09
C LEU A 272 -23.54 -8.13 -49.18
N GLN A 273 -23.34 -7.86 -47.88
CA GLN A 273 -23.43 -8.76 -46.72
C GLN A 273 -22.29 -9.78 -46.47
N VAL A 274 -22.29 -10.32 -45.24
CA VAL A 274 -21.36 -11.31 -44.65
C VAL A 274 -19.88 -10.89 -44.56
N LEU A 275 -19.58 -9.95 -43.66
CA LEU A 275 -18.23 -9.73 -43.13
C LEU A 275 -18.18 -9.98 -41.61
N HIS A 276 -18.12 -11.25 -41.22
CA HIS A 276 -17.79 -11.67 -39.86
C HIS A 276 -16.69 -12.74 -39.93
N SER A 277 -15.43 -12.29 -40.02
CA SER A 277 -14.25 -13.16 -39.98
C SER A 277 -13.24 -12.61 -38.98
N THR A 278 -12.59 -13.50 -38.24
CA THR A 278 -11.77 -13.16 -37.06
C THR A 278 -10.42 -12.60 -37.50
N SER A 279 -10.30 -11.27 -37.59
CA SER A 279 -9.04 -10.61 -37.95
C SER A 279 -8.00 -10.73 -36.83
N VAL A 280 -7.26 -11.85 -36.82
CA VAL A 280 -5.93 -11.90 -36.21
C VAL A 280 -5.07 -10.91 -37.01
N LEU A 281 -4.83 -9.74 -36.42
CA LEU A 281 -3.96 -8.73 -37.00
C LEU A 281 -2.52 -9.23 -36.96
N VAL A 282 -2.11 -9.90 -38.04
CA VAL A 282 -0.71 -10.14 -38.37
C VAL A 282 -0.09 -8.78 -38.64
N ARG A 283 0.47 -8.18 -37.58
CA ARG A 283 1.29 -6.96 -37.67
C ARG A 283 2.43 -7.26 -38.65
N ARG A 284 2.66 -6.35 -39.59
CA ARG A 284 3.73 -6.50 -40.60
C ARG A 284 5.07 -6.56 -39.89
N SER A 285 6.04 -7.28 -40.46
CA SER A 285 7.40 -7.42 -39.91
C SER A 285 8.01 -6.05 -39.56
N GLY A 286 8.03 -5.72 -38.27
CA GLY A 286 8.41 -4.40 -37.78
C GLY A 286 9.90 -4.14 -37.93
N GLY A 287 10.25 -2.89 -38.26
CA GLY A 287 11.59 -2.39 -37.98
C GLY A 287 11.76 -2.18 -36.48
N HIS A 288 12.94 -1.71 -36.09
CA HIS A 288 13.24 -1.30 -34.71
C HIS A 288 13.96 0.06 -34.74
N HIS A 289 13.67 0.90 -33.74
CA HIS A 289 14.36 2.17 -33.52
C HIS A 289 15.05 2.22 -32.15
N LYS A 290 16.05 3.10 -32.00
CA LYS A 290 16.63 3.41 -30.69
C LYS A 290 15.63 4.24 -29.87
N VAL A 291 15.53 3.94 -28.57
CA VAL A 291 14.68 4.69 -27.61
C VAL A 291 14.92 6.20 -27.71
N MET A 292 13.84 6.97 -27.88
CA MET A 292 13.88 8.40 -28.14
C MET A 292 14.31 9.20 -26.90
N ALA A 293 15.43 9.91 -27.01
CA ALA A 293 15.90 10.90 -26.04
C ALA A 293 15.08 12.22 -26.12
N LEU A 294 13.75 12.10 -25.97
CA LEU A 294 12.80 13.20 -26.15
C LEU A 294 12.65 14.04 -24.87
N ASP A 295 12.86 15.37 -24.97
CA ASP A 295 12.55 16.35 -23.92
C ASP A 295 12.21 17.72 -24.54
N VAL A 296 11.02 17.81 -25.15
CA VAL A 296 10.58 18.97 -25.95
C VAL A 296 9.94 20.03 -25.07
N THR A 297 10.26 21.31 -25.32
CA THR A 297 9.63 22.47 -24.67
C THR A 297 9.38 23.59 -25.69
N ASP A 298 8.31 24.37 -25.52
CA ASP A 298 7.95 25.50 -26.40
C ASP A 298 9.04 26.59 -26.47
N ARG A 299 9.92 26.66 -25.46
CA ARG A 299 10.95 27.69 -25.29
C ARG A 299 12.19 27.08 -24.63
N PRO A 300 13.40 27.58 -24.92
CA PRO A 300 14.60 27.23 -24.16
C PRO A 300 14.42 27.58 -22.67
N ARG A 301 14.81 26.64 -21.80
CA ARG A 301 14.79 26.79 -20.34
C ARG A 301 15.90 27.74 -19.87
N ASP A 302 15.66 28.58 -18.86
CA ASP A 302 16.74 29.33 -18.18
C ASP A 302 17.56 28.34 -17.34
N SER A 303 18.83 28.16 -17.69
CA SER A 303 19.77 27.28 -16.99
C SER A 303 20.06 27.69 -15.53
N ARG A 304 19.65 28.90 -15.12
CA ARG A 304 19.80 29.45 -13.77
C ARG A 304 18.49 29.45 -12.97
N ALA A 305 17.40 28.90 -13.52
CA ALA A 305 16.13 28.80 -12.80
C ALA A 305 16.25 27.89 -11.57
N VAL A 306 15.47 28.18 -10.52
CA VAL A 306 15.49 27.42 -9.27
C VAL A 306 15.09 25.96 -9.53
N GLY A 307 15.89 25.02 -9.03
CA GLY A 307 15.67 23.57 -9.17
C GLY A 307 15.75 23.01 -10.60
N GLN A 308 16.26 23.79 -11.55
CA GLN A 308 16.53 23.35 -12.92
C GLN A 308 17.62 22.24 -12.94
N PHE A 309 17.55 21.33 -13.93
CA PHE A 309 18.38 20.11 -14.01
C PHE A 309 18.30 19.24 -12.74
N GLY A 310 17.13 19.17 -12.10
CA GLY A 310 16.91 18.39 -10.88
C GLY A 310 17.69 18.85 -9.65
N GLN A 311 18.33 20.02 -9.67
CA GLN A 311 19.19 20.50 -8.58
C GLN A 311 18.42 20.82 -7.28
N PRO A 312 19.06 20.72 -6.10
CA PRO A 312 18.46 21.08 -4.82
C PRO A 312 18.16 22.58 -4.73
N ALA A 313 16.88 22.93 -4.58
CA ALA A 313 16.42 24.30 -4.43
C ALA A 313 16.50 24.77 -2.97
N ARG A 314 16.91 26.02 -2.75
CA ARG A 314 17.08 26.60 -1.40
C ARG A 314 16.01 27.65 -1.12
N VAL A 315 15.39 27.58 0.05
CA VAL A 315 14.44 28.59 0.54
C VAL A 315 15.23 29.85 0.97
N PRO A 316 14.86 31.07 0.51
CA PRO A 316 15.41 32.31 1.05
C PRO A 316 15.15 32.46 2.55
N ARG A 317 16.07 33.07 3.31
CA ARG A 317 15.97 33.18 4.78
C ARG A 317 14.70 33.89 5.27
N ASP A 318 14.24 34.90 4.52
CA ASP A 318 12.98 35.62 4.76
C ASP A 318 11.73 34.78 4.50
N LYS A 319 11.88 33.65 3.77
CA LYS A 319 10.81 32.74 3.34
C LYS A 319 10.73 31.43 4.11
N GLU A 320 11.68 31.14 5.01
CA GLU A 320 11.66 29.91 5.81
C GLU A 320 10.39 29.75 6.66
N LEU A 321 9.79 30.84 7.14
CA LEU A 321 8.54 30.81 7.90
C LEU A 321 7.32 30.58 6.99
N GLU A 322 7.38 31.06 5.74
CA GLU A 322 6.35 30.82 4.73
C GLU A 322 6.38 29.35 4.30
N SER A 323 7.54 28.87 3.83
CA SER A 323 7.77 27.48 3.44
C SER A 323 7.35 26.48 4.55
N ARG A 324 7.74 26.71 5.81
CA ARG A 324 7.33 25.85 6.93
C ARG A 324 5.83 25.85 7.20
N ARG A 325 5.13 26.98 7.03
CA ARG A 325 3.66 27.06 7.18
C ARG A 325 2.92 26.33 6.07
N ARG A 326 3.49 26.31 4.86
CA ARG A 326 2.90 25.68 3.67
C ARG A 326 3.18 24.17 3.55
N TRP A 327 4.00 23.59 4.44
CA TRP A 327 4.30 22.16 4.44
C TRP A 327 3.05 21.28 4.46
N SER A 328 2.06 21.64 5.28
CA SER A 328 0.80 20.89 5.43
C SER A 328 -0.17 21.02 4.25
N GLU A 329 0.14 21.83 3.23
CA GLU A 329 -0.64 21.85 1.98
C GLU A 329 -0.42 20.60 1.13
N GLY A 330 0.78 20.00 1.19
CA GLY A 330 1.16 18.84 0.37
C GLY A 330 1.94 17.72 1.08
N PHE A 331 2.43 17.96 2.31
CA PHE A 331 3.48 17.17 3.00
C PHE A 331 4.84 17.12 2.26
N PHE A 332 5.17 18.22 1.61
CA PHE A 332 6.48 18.54 1.03
C PHE A 332 6.64 20.08 0.93
N ASN A 333 7.78 20.57 0.45
CA ASN A 333 8.07 22.01 0.33
C ASN A 333 7.34 22.67 -0.85
N VAL A 334 6.03 22.88 -0.70
CA VAL A 334 5.14 23.50 -1.70
C VAL A 334 5.67 24.87 -2.17
N TYR A 335 6.23 25.67 -1.26
CA TYR A 335 6.84 26.96 -1.60
C TYR A 335 7.93 26.82 -2.68
N LEU A 336 8.86 25.87 -2.53
CA LEU A 336 9.89 25.62 -3.54
C LEU A 336 9.29 25.05 -4.84
N SER A 337 8.32 24.13 -4.75
CA SER A 337 7.66 23.61 -5.95
C SER A 337 7.00 24.70 -6.79
N GLU A 338 6.55 25.81 -6.20
CA GLU A 338 6.03 26.97 -6.94
C GLU A 338 7.10 27.90 -7.52
N GLN A 339 8.34 27.87 -7.02
CA GLN A 339 9.46 28.63 -7.63
C GLN A 339 10.15 27.86 -8.77
N ILE A 340 10.00 26.53 -8.80
CA ILE A 340 10.63 25.65 -9.79
C ILE A 340 9.80 25.60 -11.07
N PRO A 341 10.40 25.70 -12.27
CA PRO A 341 9.66 25.61 -13.53
C PRO A 341 8.78 24.36 -13.65
N ILE A 342 7.64 24.50 -14.30
CA ILE A 342 6.67 23.41 -14.58
C ILE A 342 7.23 22.45 -15.65
N ASP A 343 8.11 22.96 -16.50
CA ASP A 343 8.73 22.27 -17.62
C ASP A 343 10.22 21.92 -17.37
N ARG A 344 10.69 21.98 -16.10
CA ARG A 344 12.12 21.87 -15.75
C ARG A 344 12.81 20.64 -16.37
N ALA A 345 14.10 20.78 -16.67
CA ALA A 345 14.93 19.62 -16.96
C ALA A 345 15.29 18.87 -15.67
N ILE A 346 15.59 17.58 -15.81
CA ILE A 346 16.13 16.68 -14.79
C ILE A 346 17.33 15.93 -15.40
N PRO A 347 18.25 15.35 -14.61
CA PRO A 347 19.36 14.58 -15.16
C PRO A 347 18.86 13.28 -15.80
N ASP A 348 19.50 12.81 -16.87
CA ASP A 348 19.33 11.41 -17.28
C ASP A 348 20.03 10.52 -16.25
N THR A 349 19.27 9.64 -15.63
CA THR A 349 19.72 8.74 -14.54
C THR A 349 19.76 7.28 -14.97
N ARG A 350 19.41 6.98 -16.23
CA ARG A 350 19.34 5.61 -16.76
C ARG A 350 20.75 5.01 -16.92
N PRO A 351 20.90 3.68 -16.84
CA PRO A 351 22.09 2.99 -17.36
C PRO A 351 22.43 3.46 -18.78
N GLN A 352 23.72 3.69 -19.08
CA GLN A 352 24.15 4.30 -20.35
C GLN A 352 23.66 3.51 -21.58
N ILE A 353 23.66 2.18 -21.49
CA ILE A 353 23.20 1.26 -22.54
C ILE A 353 21.71 1.41 -22.87
N CYS A 354 20.88 1.94 -21.97
CA CYS A 354 19.47 2.21 -22.22
C CYS A 354 19.23 3.26 -23.32
N SER A 355 20.23 4.06 -23.67
CA SER A 355 20.21 4.97 -24.84
C SER A 355 20.46 4.26 -26.18
N GLU A 356 20.96 3.02 -26.13
CA GLU A 356 21.27 2.20 -27.31
C GLU A 356 20.25 1.11 -27.57
N ASN A 357 19.42 0.78 -26.57
CA ASN A 357 18.33 -0.19 -26.67
C ASN A 357 17.44 0.06 -27.90
N LEU A 358 17.17 -1.02 -28.61
CA LEU A 358 16.23 -1.07 -29.73
C LEU A 358 14.85 -1.53 -29.22
N VAL A 359 13.81 -0.90 -29.76
CA VAL A 359 12.39 -1.21 -29.51
C VAL A 359 11.65 -1.31 -30.85
N HIS A 360 10.52 -2.01 -30.88
CA HIS A 360 9.73 -2.21 -32.10
C HIS A 360 9.16 -0.89 -32.65
N ASP A 361 9.00 -0.76 -33.97
CA ASP A 361 8.39 0.43 -34.57
C ASP A 361 6.87 0.56 -34.35
N ASP A 362 6.18 -0.55 -34.03
CA ASP A 362 4.72 -0.61 -33.88
C ASP A 362 4.26 -0.80 -32.42
N LEU A 363 4.97 -0.24 -31.45
CA LEU A 363 4.58 -0.24 -30.03
C LEU A 363 3.11 0.20 -29.81
N PRO A 364 2.39 -0.40 -28.84
CA PRO A 364 0.99 -0.11 -28.58
C PRO A 364 0.79 1.30 -28.00
N SER A 365 -0.29 1.95 -28.38
CA SER A 365 -0.64 3.29 -27.88
C SER A 365 -1.12 3.26 -26.43
N THR A 366 -0.71 4.23 -25.59
CA THR A 366 -1.09 4.30 -24.17
C THR A 366 -2.01 5.49 -23.84
N SER A 367 -3.00 5.24 -22.97
CA SER A 367 -3.68 6.28 -22.20
C SER A 367 -2.99 6.44 -20.85
N VAL A 368 -2.38 7.60 -20.60
CA VAL A 368 -1.79 7.92 -19.29
C VAL A 368 -2.90 8.40 -18.35
N ILE A 369 -3.01 7.82 -17.16
CA ILE A 369 -4.06 8.10 -16.18
C ILE A 369 -3.44 8.65 -14.90
N PHE A 370 -3.75 9.90 -14.59
CA PHE A 370 -3.49 10.53 -13.29
C PHE A 370 -4.77 10.56 -12.46
N CYS A 371 -4.68 10.20 -11.18
CA CYS A 371 -5.78 10.36 -10.22
C CYS A 371 -5.34 11.34 -9.14
N PHE A 372 -6.16 12.35 -8.82
CA PHE A 372 -5.79 13.40 -7.88
C PHE A 372 -6.97 13.86 -7.01
N VAL A 373 -6.65 14.25 -5.78
CA VAL A 373 -7.58 14.96 -4.87
C VAL A 373 -6.81 16.00 -4.08
N ASP A 374 -7.25 17.25 -4.15
CA ASP A 374 -6.64 18.40 -3.45
C ASP A 374 -5.13 18.60 -3.72
N GLU A 375 -4.65 18.10 -4.86
CA GLU A 375 -3.24 18.14 -5.25
C GLU A 375 -2.71 19.57 -5.48
N VAL A 376 -1.45 19.77 -5.14
CA VAL A 376 -0.75 21.04 -5.33
C VAL A 376 -0.63 21.38 -6.81
N TRP A 377 -1.08 22.58 -7.20
CA TRP A 377 -1.10 23.07 -8.59
C TRP A 377 0.24 22.89 -9.32
N SER A 378 1.36 23.25 -8.68
CA SER A 378 2.68 23.18 -9.32
C SER A 378 3.16 21.76 -9.59
N THR A 379 2.82 20.76 -8.75
CA THR A 379 3.22 19.36 -8.96
C THR A 379 2.29 18.64 -9.95
N LEU A 380 0.98 18.91 -9.90
CA LEU A 380 0.04 18.37 -10.89
C LEU A 380 0.40 18.83 -12.30
N LEU A 381 0.63 20.13 -12.49
CA LEU A 381 1.03 20.66 -13.80
C LEU A 381 2.40 20.13 -14.25
N ARG A 382 3.40 20.05 -13.35
CA ARG A 382 4.72 19.50 -13.67
C ARG A 382 4.65 18.04 -14.10
N SER A 383 3.78 17.24 -13.47
CA SER A 383 3.55 15.84 -13.84
C SER A 383 3.00 15.71 -15.27
N VAL A 384 1.99 16.52 -15.62
CA VAL A 384 1.38 16.52 -16.96
C VAL A 384 2.36 17.03 -18.04
N HIS A 385 3.08 18.12 -17.76
CA HIS A 385 4.13 18.62 -18.67
C HIS A 385 5.25 17.62 -18.86
N SER A 386 5.71 16.95 -17.80
CA SER A 386 6.77 15.95 -17.90
C SER A 386 6.39 14.79 -18.83
N VAL A 387 5.14 14.31 -18.76
CA VAL A 387 4.61 13.31 -19.71
C VAL A 387 4.52 13.86 -21.13
N LEU A 388 3.96 15.07 -21.33
CA LEU A 388 3.82 15.67 -22.67
C LEU A 388 5.17 15.90 -23.36
N ASN A 389 6.18 16.33 -22.59
CA ASN A 389 7.49 16.72 -23.11
C ASN A 389 8.40 15.53 -23.45
N ARG A 390 8.18 14.36 -22.80
CA ARG A 390 9.11 13.20 -22.81
C ARG A 390 8.48 11.89 -23.28
N SER A 391 7.30 11.93 -23.90
CA SER A 391 6.63 10.75 -24.46
C SER A 391 6.49 10.87 -25.97
N PRO A 392 6.89 9.88 -26.78
CA PRO A 392 6.75 9.93 -28.23
C PRO A 392 5.31 10.27 -28.68
N PRO A 393 5.11 11.30 -29.53
CA PRO A 393 3.77 11.78 -29.86
C PRO A 393 2.84 10.79 -30.58
N HIS A 394 3.36 9.68 -31.10
CA HIS A 394 2.55 8.60 -31.70
C HIS A 394 2.10 7.55 -30.66
N LEU A 395 2.87 7.33 -29.58
CA LEU A 395 2.56 6.36 -28.51
C LEU A 395 1.63 6.94 -27.45
N LEU A 396 1.83 8.21 -27.07
CA LEU A 396 0.94 8.88 -26.12
C LEU A 396 -0.41 9.18 -26.78
N LYS A 397 -1.41 8.31 -26.59
CA LYS A 397 -2.77 8.50 -27.10
C LYS A 397 -3.42 9.73 -26.49
N GLU A 398 -3.36 9.81 -25.17
CA GLU A 398 -4.04 10.82 -24.34
C GLU A 398 -3.51 10.82 -22.91
N ILE A 399 -3.84 11.88 -22.17
CA ILE A 399 -3.67 12.01 -20.72
C ILE A 399 -5.05 12.26 -20.09
N ILE A 400 -5.40 11.46 -19.09
CA ILE A 400 -6.68 11.51 -18.39
C ILE A 400 -6.42 11.92 -16.95
N LEU A 401 -6.93 13.09 -16.55
CA LEU A 401 -6.85 13.60 -15.18
C LEU A 401 -8.17 13.31 -14.46
N VAL A 402 -8.18 12.36 -13.52
CA VAL A 402 -9.37 12.01 -12.74
C VAL A 402 -9.36 12.76 -11.41
N ASP A 403 -10.25 13.74 -11.28
CA ASP A 403 -10.50 14.51 -10.07
C ASP A 403 -11.43 13.71 -9.13
N ASP A 404 -10.87 13.14 -8.07
CA ASP A 404 -11.60 12.49 -6.97
C ASP A 404 -12.23 13.54 -6.04
N CYS A 405 -13.13 14.35 -6.60
CA CYS A 405 -13.93 15.34 -5.89
C CYS A 405 -13.10 16.31 -5.01
N SER A 406 -12.04 16.91 -5.58
CA SER A 406 -11.22 17.95 -4.92
C SER A 406 -12.06 19.13 -4.41
N THR A 407 -11.58 19.77 -3.35
CA THR A 407 -12.15 20.96 -2.71
C THR A 407 -11.48 22.28 -3.13
N LYS A 408 -10.25 22.26 -3.67
CA LYS A 408 -9.56 23.50 -4.08
C LYS A 408 -10.16 24.12 -5.33
N ASP A 409 -10.50 25.41 -5.28
CA ASP A 409 -11.04 26.18 -6.41
C ASP A 409 -10.12 26.17 -7.64
N TYR A 410 -8.80 26.29 -7.43
CA TYR A 410 -7.82 26.30 -8.52
C TYR A 410 -7.76 24.97 -9.30
N LEU A 411 -8.25 23.87 -8.73
CA LEU A 411 -8.36 22.59 -9.42
C LEU A 411 -9.61 22.47 -10.29
N LYS A 412 -10.55 23.43 -10.25
CA LYS A 412 -11.80 23.42 -11.02
C LYS A 412 -11.65 24.19 -12.34
N GLU A 413 -12.45 25.22 -12.60
CA GLU A 413 -12.47 25.97 -13.88
C GLU A 413 -11.07 26.46 -14.30
N GLN A 414 -10.23 26.88 -13.36
CA GLN A 414 -8.86 27.30 -13.65
C GLN A 414 -8.00 26.17 -14.25
N LEU A 415 -8.16 24.92 -13.77
CA LEU A 415 -7.50 23.75 -14.32
C LEU A 415 -8.10 23.35 -15.67
N ASP A 416 -9.43 23.41 -15.82
CA ASP A 416 -10.11 23.12 -17.09
C ASP A 416 -9.63 24.10 -18.19
N VAL A 417 -9.59 25.40 -17.89
CA VAL A 417 -9.07 26.44 -18.78
C VAL A 417 -7.59 26.23 -19.08
N TYR A 418 -6.76 25.89 -18.09
CA TYR A 418 -5.33 25.66 -18.31
C TYR A 418 -5.06 24.41 -19.17
N MET A 419 -5.76 23.31 -18.92
CA MET A 419 -5.53 22.06 -19.67
C MET A 419 -6.15 22.09 -21.07
N SER A 420 -7.15 22.95 -21.32
CA SER A 420 -7.77 23.12 -22.66
C SER A 420 -6.81 23.52 -23.79
N GLN A 421 -5.59 23.96 -23.49
CA GLN A 421 -4.55 24.23 -24.50
C GLN A 421 -3.86 22.97 -25.03
N PHE A 422 -4.00 21.82 -24.35
CA PHE A 422 -3.36 20.56 -24.73
C PHE A 422 -4.41 19.58 -25.28
N SER A 423 -4.46 19.39 -26.60
CA SER A 423 -5.46 18.55 -27.29
C SER A 423 -5.52 17.09 -26.84
N LYS A 424 -4.46 16.58 -26.19
CA LYS A 424 -4.38 15.23 -25.63
C LYS A 424 -4.81 15.12 -24.17
N VAL A 425 -5.03 16.23 -23.45
CA VAL A 425 -5.38 16.21 -22.02
C VAL A 425 -6.89 16.35 -21.86
N ARG A 426 -7.52 15.41 -21.16
CA ARG A 426 -8.92 15.54 -20.71
C ARG A 426 -9.05 15.34 -19.21
N ILE A 427 -10.06 15.99 -18.62
CA ILE A 427 -10.33 15.92 -17.19
C ILE A 427 -11.67 15.23 -16.95
N ILE A 428 -11.70 14.26 -16.03
CA ILE A 428 -12.89 13.56 -15.56
C ILE A 428 -13.16 14.02 -14.13
N ARG A 429 -14.36 14.52 -13.88
CA ARG A 429 -14.79 15.00 -12.55
C ARG A 429 -15.69 13.97 -11.89
N LEU A 430 -15.24 13.34 -10.80
CA LEU A 430 -16.12 12.49 -9.99
C LEU A 430 -17.07 13.38 -9.18
N LYS A 431 -18.35 12.97 -9.10
CA LYS A 431 -19.42 13.72 -8.41
C LYS A 431 -19.33 13.67 -6.89
N GLU A 432 -18.62 12.67 -6.38
CA GLU A 432 -18.38 12.40 -4.97
C GLU A 432 -16.97 11.85 -4.81
N ARG A 433 -16.46 11.83 -3.57
CA ARG A 433 -15.14 11.27 -3.26
C ARG A 433 -15.23 9.75 -3.13
N GLN A 434 -14.67 9.03 -4.10
CA GLN A 434 -14.63 7.57 -4.13
C GLN A 434 -13.22 6.99 -3.84
N GLY A 435 -12.18 7.81 -3.94
CA GLY A 435 -10.78 7.47 -3.67
C GLY A 435 -10.02 6.83 -4.83
N LEU A 436 -8.71 6.65 -4.66
CA LEU A 436 -7.75 6.27 -5.70
C LEU A 436 -8.18 5.05 -6.52
N ILE A 437 -8.64 3.99 -5.85
CA ILE A 437 -8.98 2.71 -6.49
C ILE A 437 -10.13 2.90 -7.50
N ARG A 438 -11.19 3.62 -7.10
CA ARG A 438 -12.36 3.88 -7.95
C ARG A 438 -12.08 4.98 -8.98
N ALA A 439 -11.26 5.97 -8.66
CA ALA A 439 -10.76 6.96 -9.62
C ALA A 439 -9.94 6.30 -10.76
N ARG A 440 -9.06 5.35 -10.43
CA ARG A 440 -8.30 4.57 -11.43
C ARG A 440 -9.20 3.74 -12.32
N MET A 441 -10.22 3.08 -11.76
CA MET A 441 -11.22 2.35 -12.56
C MET A 441 -12.03 3.28 -13.47
N ALA A 442 -12.40 4.48 -13.02
CA ALA A 442 -13.07 5.48 -13.87
C ALA A 442 -12.18 5.98 -15.02
N GLY A 443 -10.89 6.21 -14.76
CA GLY A 443 -9.90 6.54 -15.80
C GLY A 443 -9.71 5.41 -16.81
N ALA A 444 -9.56 4.17 -16.34
CA ALA A 444 -9.41 2.98 -17.17
C ALA A 444 -10.64 2.71 -18.05
N ALA A 445 -11.85 2.92 -17.51
CA ALA A 445 -13.09 2.75 -18.25
C ALA A 445 -13.20 3.79 -19.39
N ALA A 446 -12.81 5.03 -19.12
CA ALA A 446 -12.83 6.11 -20.09
C ALA A 446 -11.73 6.01 -21.17
N ALA A 447 -10.60 5.38 -20.88
CA ALA A 447 -9.41 5.31 -21.72
C ALA A 447 -9.63 4.69 -23.12
N THR A 448 -8.85 5.16 -24.11
CA THR A 448 -8.95 4.73 -25.53
C THR A 448 -7.67 4.15 -26.12
N GLY A 449 -6.56 4.17 -25.40
CA GLY A 449 -5.33 3.47 -25.75
C GLY A 449 -5.44 1.95 -25.58
N GLU A 450 -4.49 1.24 -26.18
CA GLU A 450 -4.28 -0.21 -26.01
C GLU A 450 -3.69 -0.52 -24.64
N VAL A 451 -2.77 0.32 -24.15
CA VAL A 451 -2.16 0.24 -22.82
C VAL A 451 -2.77 1.30 -21.88
N LEU A 452 -2.87 0.94 -20.60
CA LEU A 452 -3.14 1.87 -19.51
C LEU A 452 -1.83 2.13 -18.76
N THR A 453 -1.39 3.38 -18.68
CA THR A 453 -0.22 3.77 -17.87
C THR A 453 -0.69 4.64 -16.71
N PHE A 454 -0.71 4.08 -15.49
CA PHE A 454 -1.08 4.80 -14.29
C PHE A 454 0.13 5.56 -13.73
N LEU A 455 -0.08 6.81 -13.33
CA LEU A 455 0.90 7.66 -12.66
C LEU A 455 0.23 8.47 -11.55
N ASP A 456 0.97 8.76 -10.47
CA ASP A 456 0.49 9.63 -9.40
C ASP A 456 0.77 11.12 -9.72
N SER A 457 -0.02 12.05 -9.18
CA SER A 457 -0.07 13.46 -9.60
C SER A 457 1.07 14.36 -9.12
N HIS A 458 2.24 13.77 -8.84
CA HIS A 458 3.41 14.43 -8.28
C HIS A 458 4.71 13.71 -8.68
N ILE A 459 4.90 13.58 -9.99
CA ILE A 459 5.99 12.85 -10.64
C ILE A 459 6.74 13.70 -11.67
N GLU A 460 7.93 13.24 -12.05
CA GLU A 460 8.68 13.74 -13.20
C GLU A 460 9.30 12.55 -13.96
N CYS A 461 8.78 12.25 -15.15
CA CYS A 461 9.30 11.23 -16.06
C CYS A 461 10.68 11.63 -16.58
N ASN A 462 11.60 10.65 -16.71
CA ASN A 462 12.89 10.87 -17.39
C ASN A 462 12.77 10.70 -18.92
N ILE A 463 13.84 11.00 -19.65
CA ILE A 463 13.88 10.86 -21.11
C ILE A 463 13.84 9.38 -21.50
N GLY A 464 13.11 9.04 -22.58
CA GLY A 464 12.94 7.67 -23.02
C GLY A 464 12.28 6.73 -21.99
N TRP A 465 11.49 7.28 -21.06
CA TRP A 465 10.82 6.46 -20.02
C TRP A 465 9.74 5.53 -20.59
N LEU A 466 9.08 5.92 -21.68
CA LEU A 466 7.85 5.27 -22.11
C LEU A 466 8.08 4.04 -22.99
N GLU A 467 8.94 4.12 -24.01
CA GLU A 467 9.15 2.99 -24.93
C GLU A 467 9.63 1.70 -24.23
N PRO A 468 10.55 1.72 -23.25
CA PRO A 468 10.97 0.51 -22.52
C PRO A 468 9.85 -0.14 -21.70
N LEU A 469 8.77 0.58 -21.36
CA LEU A 469 7.58 -0.02 -20.75
C LEU A 469 6.69 -0.67 -21.82
N LEU A 470 6.42 0.06 -22.91
CA LEU A 470 5.52 -0.41 -23.96
C LEU A 470 6.09 -1.61 -24.73
N GLU A 471 7.41 -1.68 -24.92
CA GLU A 471 8.12 -2.83 -25.50
C GLU A 471 7.84 -4.13 -24.73
N ARG A 472 7.81 -4.08 -23.39
CA ARG A 472 7.57 -5.28 -22.57
C ARG A 472 6.12 -5.76 -22.66
N VAL A 473 5.17 -4.84 -22.75
CA VAL A 473 3.74 -5.14 -22.95
C VAL A 473 3.44 -5.57 -24.40
N TYR A 474 4.23 -5.11 -25.37
CA TYR A 474 4.22 -5.58 -26.76
C TYR A 474 4.71 -7.04 -26.86
N LEU A 475 5.86 -7.35 -26.24
CA LEU A 475 6.47 -8.68 -26.24
C LEU A 475 5.60 -9.73 -25.51
N ASP A 476 5.01 -9.39 -24.37
CA ASP A 476 3.97 -10.18 -23.73
C ASP A 476 2.94 -9.28 -23.04
N ARG A 477 1.72 -9.32 -23.58
CA ARG A 477 0.53 -8.61 -23.10
C ARG A 477 0.21 -8.85 -21.63
N LYS A 478 0.68 -9.97 -21.05
CA LYS A 478 0.47 -10.32 -19.64
C LYS A 478 1.55 -9.78 -18.68
N LYS A 479 2.58 -9.10 -19.19
CA LYS A 479 3.56 -8.41 -18.36
C LYS A 479 3.01 -7.06 -17.91
N VAL A 480 3.15 -6.79 -16.61
CA VAL A 480 2.73 -5.55 -15.97
C VAL A 480 3.97 -4.85 -15.44
N VAL A 481 4.28 -3.69 -16.02
CA VAL A 481 5.63 -3.13 -15.93
C VAL A 481 5.69 -1.81 -15.21
N CYS A 482 6.63 -1.72 -14.27
CA CYS A 482 6.87 -0.54 -13.45
C CYS A 482 8.15 0.17 -13.92
N PRO A 483 8.20 1.52 -13.93
CA PRO A 483 9.46 2.22 -13.96
C PRO A 483 10.25 1.95 -12.66
N VAL A 484 11.56 2.20 -12.67
CA VAL A 484 12.27 2.52 -11.42
C VAL A 484 11.74 3.86 -10.91
N ILE A 485 11.23 3.85 -9.69
CA ILE A 485 10.62 5.02 -9.04
C ILE A 485 11.71 5.77 -8.28
N GLU A 486 12.15 6.90 -8.83
CA GLU A 486 13.22 7.72 -8.26
C GLU A 486 12.68 8.72 -7.22
N VAL A 487 13.54 9.24 -6.35
CA VAL A 487 13.10 10.09 -5.24
C VAL A 487 13.22 11.56 -5.62
N ILE A 488 12.09 12.26 -5.69
CA ILE A 488 12.09 13.73 -5.65
C ILE A 488 11.99 14.14 -4.17
N SER A 489 13.00 14.86 -3.70
CA SER A 489 13.15 15.29 -2.30
C SER A 489 11.99 16.15 -1.82
N ASP A 490 11.40 15.76 -0.68
CA ASP A 490 10.31 16.48 -0.01
C ASP A 490 10.74 17.87 0.51
N LYS A 491 12.03 18.06 0.79
CA LYS A 491 12.58 19.27 1.45
C LYS A 491 13.10 20.31 0.48
N ASP A 492 13.83 19.89 -0.55
CA ASP A 492 14.55 20.77 -1.49
C ASP A 492 14.24 20.48 -2.97
N MET A 493 13.31 19.56 -3.27
CA MET A 493 12.85 19.23 -4.63
C MET A 493 13.97 18.75 -5.57
N SER A 494 15.13 18.33 -5.03
CA SER A 494 16.17 17.65 -5.80
C SER A 494 15.68 16.32 -6.36
N TYR A 495 16.21 15.94 -7.53
CA TYR A 495 15.90 14.68 -8.21
C TYR A 495 17.03 13.69 -7.93
N MET A 496 16.75 12.60 -7.20
CA MET A 496 17.76 11.69 -6.65
C MET A 496 17.66 10.28 -7.25
N LEU A 497 18.79 9.80 -7.77
CA LEU A 497 18.95 8.48 -8.34
C LEU A 497 18.72 7.37 -7.31
N VAL A 498 18.05 6.31 -7.74
CA VAL A 498 17.88 5.06 -6.99
C VAL A 498 18.65 3.92 -7.67
N ASP A 499 19.12 2.97 -6.87
CA ASP A 499 19.79 1.73 -7.29
C ASP A 499 18.88 0.90 -8.22
N ASN A 500 19.47 0.35 -9.28
CA ASN A 500 18.76 -0.50 -10.25
C ASN A 500 18.26 -1.80 -9.60
N PHE A 501 19.03 -2.41 -8.71
CA PHE A 501 18.80 -3.79 -8.26
C PHE A 501 17.75 -3.92 -7.14
N GLN A 502 16.77 -3.02 -7.09
CA GLN A 502 15.67 -3.05 -6.12
C GLN A 502 14.39 -3.65 -6.69
N ARG A 503 13.71 -4.46 -5.88
CA ARG A 503 12.37 -4.98 -6.16
C ARG A 503 11.39 -4.69 -5.03
N GLY A 504 10.12 -4.53 -5.39
CA GLY A 504 9.03 -4.41 -4.44
C GLY A 504 8.69 -5.76 -3.81
N ILE A 505 8.57 -5.76 -2.48
CA ILE A 505 8.24 -6.91 -1.65
C ILE A 505 7.13 -6.55 -0.66
N PHE A 506 6.70 -7.53 0.13
CA PHE A 506 5.93 -7.28 1.34
C PHE A 506 6.48 -8.08 2.52
N ARG A 507 6.13 -7.65 3.73
CA ARG A 507 6.34 -8.41 4.98
C ARG A 507 5.01 -8.60 5.68
N TRP A 508 4.89 -9.61 6.55
CA TRP A 508 3.68 -9.79 7.35
C TRP A 508 3.44 -8.58 8.28
N PRO A 509 2.20 -8.04 8.39
CA PRO A 509 0.95 -8.45 7.73
C PRO A 509 0.62 -7.62 6.47
N LEU A 510 1.17 -8.02 5.31
CA LEU A 510 0.97 -7.34 4.00
C LEU A 510 1.43 -5.87 3.95
N VAL A 511 2.53 -5.54 4.63
CA VAL A 511 3.18 -4.23 4.56
C VAL A 511 4.17 -4.19 3.40
N PHE A 512 3.96 -3.27 2.44
CA PHE A 512 4.87 -3.07 1.30
C PHE A 512 6.26 -2.58 1.75
N GLY A 513 7.30 -2.97 1.02
CA GLY A 513 8.63 -2.37 1.14
C GLY A 513 9.52 -2.65 -0.06
N TRP A 514 10.66 -1.98 -0.12
CA TRP A 514 11.70 -2.27 -1.10
C TRP A 514 12.75 -3.23 -0.53
N SER A 515 13.32 -4.07 -1.39
CA SER A 515 14.49 -4.88 -1.08
C SER A 515 15.45 -4.87 -2.26
N ALA A 516 16.74 -4.76 -2.00
CA ALA A 516 17.75 -5.14 -2.97
C ALA A 516 17.61 -6.64 -3.33
N LEU A 517 18.02 -7.00 -4.54
CA LEU A 517 18.33 -8.37 -4.92
C LEU A 517 19.60 -8.83 -4.16
N PRO A 518 19.68 -10.09 -3.70
CA PRO A 518 20.94 -10.61 -3.14
C PRO A 518 22.05 -10.64 -4.20
N GLU A 519 23.26 -10.22 -3.84
CA GLU A 519 24.42 -10.19 -4.75
C GLU A 519 24.68 -11.56 -5.41
N GLU A 520 24.54 -12.65 -4.65
CA GLU A 520 24.65 -14.01 -5.17
C GLU A 520 23.58 -14.37 -6.21
N TYR A 521 22.39 -13.77 -6.12
CA TYR A 521 21.34 -13.93 -7.12
C TYR A 521 21.64 -13.12 -8.40
N ILE A 522 22.15 -11.88 -8.25
CA ILE A 522 22.61 -11.05 -9.38
C ILE A 522 23.72 -11.80 -10.13
N ARG A 523 24.78 -12.20 -9.41
CA ARG A 523 25.95 -12.92 -9.93
C ARG A 523 25.59 -14.25 -10.60
N LYS A 524 24.76 -15.08 -9.95
CA LYS A 524 24.36 -16.40 -10.47
C LYS A 524 23.57 -16.32 -11.77
N ASN A 525 22.71 -15.31 -11.91
CA ASN A 525 21.86 -15.13 -13.10
C ASN A 525 22.42 -14.12 -14.11
N GLN A 526 23.61 -13.57 -13.86
CA GLN A 526 24.31 -12.59 -14.72
C GLN A 526 23.49 -11.31 -15.01
N ILE A 527 22.68 -10.87 -14.04
CA ILE A 527 21.74 -9.75 -14.20
C ILE A 527 22.51 -8.43 -14.30
N LYS A 528 22.25 -7.67 -15.36
CA LYS A 528 22.83 -6.34 -15.60
C LYS A 528 21.99 -5.25 -14.95
N ASP A 529 22.58 -4.07 -14.84
CA ASP A 529 21.96 -2.82 -14.37
C ASP A 529 20.73 -2.37 -15.17
N SER A 530 20.56 -2.93 -16.37
CA SER A 530 19.59 -2.57 -17.40
C SER A 530 18.54 -3.66 -17.67
N ASP A 531 18.72 -4.86 -17.09
CA ASP A 531 17.84 -6.01 -17.31
C ASP A 531 16.52 -5.89 -16.51
N PRO A 532 15.37 -6.36 -17.04
CA PRO A 532 14.09 -6.38 -16.32
C PRO A 532 14.12 -7.23 -15.04
N ILE A 533 13.68 -6.65 -13.92
CA ILE A 533 13.69 -7.30 -12.59
C ILE A 533 12.29 -7.82 -12.23
N ARG A 534 12.15 -9.14 -12.06
CA ARG A 534 10.89 -9.76 -11.59
C ARG A 534 10.55 -9.30 -10.17
N CYS A 535 9.35 -8.76 -9.99
CA CYS A 535 8.93 -8.02 -8.80
C CYS A 535 7.76 -8.73 -8.09
N PRO A 536 7.94 -9.30 -6.88
CA PRO A 536 6.87 -9.97 -6.13
C PRO A 536 5.60 -9.14 -5.96
N VAL A 537 5.73 -7.89 -5.52
CA VAL A 537 4.60 -6.95 -5.35
C VAL A 537 5.01 -5.57 -5.83
N MET A 538 4.19 -4.96 -6.68
CA MET A 538 4.43 -3.58 -7.12
C MET A 538 4.13 -2.55 -6.01
N ALA A 539 4.80 -1.41 -6.05
CA ALA A 539 4.41 -0.25 -5.24
C ALA A 539 2.99 0.24 -5.57
N GLY A 540 2.50 -0.03 -6.79
CA GLY A 540 1.15 0.27 -7.25
C GLY A 540 0.92 1.70 -7.70
N GLY A 541 1.76 2.67 -7.30
CA GLY A 541 1.69 4.05 -7.75
C GLY A 541 1.80 4.19 -9.28
N LEU A 542 2.93 3.77 -9.83
CA LEU A 542 3.30 3.93 -11.24
C LEU A 542 3.45 2.56 -11.92
N PHE A 543 2.66 2.27 -12.96
CA PHE A 543 2.79 1.05 -13.78
C PHE A 543 2.07 1.15 -15.13
N SER A 544 2.45 0.29 -16.08
CA SER A 544 1.74 0.09 -17.37
C SER A 544 1.22 -1.35 -17.52
N ILE A 545 0.02 -1.49 -18.08
CA ILE A 545 -0.67 -2.77 -18.33
C ILE A 545 -1.50 -2.71 -19.61
N ASP A 546 -1.57 -3.79 -20.40
CA ASP A 546 -2.55 -3.89 -21.49
C ASP A 546 -3.98 -3.72 -20.97
N LYS A 547 -4.77 -2.86 -21.64
CA LYS A 547 -6.13 -2.53 -21.22
C LYS A 547 -7.01 -3.78 -21.17
N ARG A 548 -6.88 -4.71 -22.13
CA ARG A 548 -7.70 -5.92 -22.17
C ARG A 548 -7.35 -6.85 -21.00
N TYR A 549 -6.06 -7.02 -20.70
CA TYR A 549 -5.57 -7.86 -19.61
C TYR A 549 -5.99 -7.33 -18.24
N PHE A 550 -5.95 -6.00 -18.05
CA PHE A 550 -6.50 -5.37 -16.84
C PHE A 550 -7.98 -5.76 -16.60
N TYR A 551 -8.81 -5.81 -17.64
CA TYR A 551 -10.20 -6.25 -17.53
C TYR A 551 -10.39 -7.77 -17.47
N GLU A 552 -9.50 -8.57 -18.08
CA GLU A 552 -9.48 -10.03 -17.91
C GLU A 552 -9.18 -10.45 -16.46
N LEU A 553 -8.28 -9.71 -15.78
CA LEU A 553 -8.03 -9.82 -14.34
C LEU A 553 -9.17 -9.26 -13.46
N GLY A 554 -10.28 -8.80 -14.06
CA GLY A 554 -11.43 -8.21 -13.37
C GLY A 554 -11.16 -6.83 -12.76
N ALA A 555 -10.14 -6.11 -13.24
CA ALA A 555 -9.64 -4.85 -12.68
C ALA A 555 -9.28 -4.99 -11.18
N TYR A 556 -9.28 -3.88 -10.45
CA TYR A 556 -9.25 -3.90 -8.98
C TYR A 556 -10.58 -4.43 -8.42
N ASP A 557 -10.54 -5.11 -7.28
CA ASP A 557 -11.76 -5.44 -6.52
C ASP A 557 -12.58 -4.17 -6.17
N PRO A 558 -13.82 -4.00 -6.67
CA PRO A 558 -14.63 -2.80 -6.44
C PRO A 558 -15.08 -2.66 -4.97
N GLY A 559 -15.01 -3.76 -4.20
CA GLY A 559 -15.29 -3.76 -2.76
C GLY A 559 -14.15 -3.23 -1.88
N LEU A 560 -12.98 -2.91 -2.45
CA LEU A 560 -11.95 -2.12 -1.78
C LEU A 560 -12.40 -0.65 -1.67
N ASP A 561 -12.20 -0.03 -0.51
CA ASP A 561 -12.53 1.38 -0.28
C ASP A 561 -11.29 2.27 -0.29
N VAL A 562 -11.40 3.40 -0.99
CA VAL A 562 -10.47 4.55 -0.95
C VAL A 562 -9.03 4.26 -1.39
N TRP A 563 -8.22 3.62 -0.54
CA TRP A 563 -6.79 3.38 -0.70
C TRP A 563 -6.29 2.33 0.29
N GLY A 564 -5.26 1.58 -0.12
CA GLY A 564 -4.52 0.62 0.71
C GLY A 564 -4.93 -0.81 0.40
N GLY A 565 -3.96 -1.66 0.09
CA GLY A 565 -4.14 -3.07 -0.24
C GLY A 565 -4.37 -3.37 -1.72
N GLU A 566 -4.72 -2.37 -2.55
CA GLU A 566 -4.96 -2.57 -3.99
C GLU A 566 -3.70 -3.01 -4.74
N ASN A 567 -2.52 -2.58 -4.29
CA ASN A 567 -1.24 -2.98 -4.88
C ASN A 567 -0.89 -4.44 -4.55
N MET A 568 -1.26 -4.94 -3.36
CA MET A 568 -1.18 -6.36 -3.00
C MET A 568 -2.17 -7.18 -3.84
N GLU A 569 -3.43 -6.72 -3.89
CA GLU A 569 -4.55 -7.36 -4.58
C GLU A 569 -4.24 -7.60 -6.07
N ILE A 570 -3.83 -6.55 -6.79
CA ILE A 570 -3.49 -6.68 -8.21
C ILE A 570 -2.20 -7.47 -8.42
N SER A 571 -1.23 -7.41 -7.51
CA SER A 571 0.02 -8.20 -7.64
C SER A 571 -0.24 -9.70 -7.53
N PHE A 572 -1.07 -10.11 -6.56
CA PHE A 572 -1.48 -11.50 -6.41
C PHE A 572 -2.34 -11.96 -7.59
N LYS A 573 -3.28 -11.13 -8.09
CA LYS A 573 -4.00 -11.38 -9.37
C LYS A 573 -3.04 -11.66 -10.52
N ILE A 574 -2.08 -10.77 -10.80
CA ILE A 574 -1.18 -10.88 -11.95
C ILE A 574 -0.37 -12.18 -11.88
N TRP A 575 0.35 -12.39 -10.78
CA TRP A 575 1.23 -13.56 -10.64
C TRP A 575 0.45 -14.87 -10.58
N MET A 576 -0.59 -14.96 -9.75
CA MET A 576 -1.29 -16.22 -9.52
C MET A 576 -2.19 -16.59 -10.71
N CYS A 577 -2.69 -15.63 -11.49
CA CYS A 577 -3.49 -15.88 -12.70
C CYS A 577 -2.66 -15.93 -14.00
N GLY A 578 -1.32 -16.01 -13.88
CA GLY A 578 -0.42 -16.38 -14.98
C GLY A 578 -0.04 -15.24 -15.92
N GLY A 579 0.27 -14.08 -15.36
CA GLY A 579 1.13 -13.05 -15.95
C GLY A 579 2.32 -12.74 -15.03
N GLU A 580 3.07 -11.68 -15.33
CA GLU A 580 4.28 -11.32 -14.59
C GLU A 580 4.33 -9.83 -14.24
N ILE A 581 5.10 -9.48 -13.20
CA ILE A 581 5.40 -8.09 -12.85
C ILE A 581 6.91 -7.85 -12.99
N GLU A 582 7.29 -6.85 -13.78
CA GLU A 582 8.69 -6.46 -14.00
C GLU A 582 8.91 -4.99 -13.61
N ILE A 583 10.08 -4.68 -13.03
CA ILE A 583 10.62 -3.31 -12.95
C ILE A 583 11.63 -3.17 -14.08
N ILE A 584 11.56 -2.08 -14.84
CA ILE A 584 12.37 -1.86 -16.05
C ILE A 584 13.39 -0.74 -15.78
N PRO A 585 14.70 -1.03 -15.55
CA PRO A 585 15.68 -0.03 -15.13
C PRO A 585 15.92 1.11 -16.13
N CYS A 586 15.69 0.85 -17.42
CA CYS A 586 15.73 1.84 -18.49
C CYS A 586 14.52 2.80 -18.52
N SER A 587 13.44 2.50 -17.80
CA SER A 587 12.32 3.40 -17.60
C SER A 587 12.40 4.01 -16.21
N ARG A 588 12.59 5.33 -16.12
CA ARG A 588 12.76 6.04 -14.86
C ARG A 588 11.76 7.18 -14.69
N VAL A 589 11.15 7.27 -13.51
CA VAL A 589 10.20 8.33 -13.16
C VAL A 589 10.41 8.73 -11.70
N GLY A 590 10.78 9.99 -11.47
CA GLY A 590 10.88 10.56 -10.13
C GLY A 590 9.51 10.79 -9.50
N HIS A 591 9.40 10.61 -8.20
CA HIS A 591 8.18 10.71 -7.42
C HIS A 591 8.43 11.45 -6.09
N ILE A 592 7.53 12.36 -5.70
CA ILE A 592 7.63 13.07 -4.41
C ILE A 592 7.12 12.17 -3.28
N PHE A 593 8.04 11.52 -2.57
CA PHE A 593 7.71 10.71 -1.39
C PHE A 593 7.36 11.61 -0.19
N ARG A 594 6.11 11.53 0.28
CA ARG A 594 5.56 12.38 1.34
C ARG A 594 5.62 11.69 2.70
N GLY A 595 5.79 12.46 3.77
CA GLY A 595 5.77 11.95 5.15
C GLY A 595 4.37 11.56 5.65
N ASP A 596 3.30 12.16 5.09
CA ASP A 596 1.90 11.79 5.31
C ASP A 596 1.01 12.28 4.15
N ASN A 597 -0.29 11.94 4.17
CA ASN A 597 -1.25 12.28 3.12
C ASN A 597 -1.95 13.63 3.40
N PRO A 598 -1.92 14.62 2.47
CA PRO A 598 -2.55 15.94 2.70
C PRO A 598 -4.08 15.92 2.66
N TYR A 599 -4.68 14.86 2.11
CA TYR A 599 -6.12 14.67 2.04
C TYR A 599 -6.65 13.88 3.24
N LYS A 600 -7.78 14.34 3.79
CA LYS A 600 -8.56 13.59 4.81
C LYS A 600 -9.06 12.27 4.22
N PHE A 601 -9.24 11.24 5.04
CA PHE A 601 -9.99 10.04 4.63
C PHE A 601 -11.50 10.25 4.89
N PRO A 602 -12.42 9.70 4.05
CA PRO A 602 -13.87 9.82 4.28
C PRO A 602 -14.38 9.00 5.47
N LYS A 603 -13.65 7.93 5.80
CA LYS A 603 -13.81 7.05 6.96
C LYS A 603 -12.51 7.08 7.77
N ASP A 604 -12.43 6.32 8.85
CA ASP A 604 -11.16 6.05 9.54
C ASP A 604 -10.14 5.40 8.57
N ARG A 605 -8.93 5.98 8.47
CA ARG A 605 -7.87 5.49 7.55
C ARG A 605 -7.43 4.07 7.91
N VAL A 606 -7.16 3.81 9.18
CA VAL A 606 -6.63 2.53 9.66
C VAL A 606 -7.64 1.42 9.38
N LYS A 607 -8.89 1.60 9.84
CA LYS A 607 -9.98 0.62 9.61
C LYS A 607 -10.29 0.40 8.13
N THR A 608 -10.10 1.42 7.28
CA THR A 608 -10.29 1.28 5.83
C THR A 608 -9.20 0.39 5.22
N VAL A 609 -7.92 0.64 5.54
CA VAL A 609 -6.79 -0.16 5.05
C VAL A 609 -6.85 -1.59 5.62
N GLU A 610 -7.14 -1.75 6.92
CA GLU A 610 -7.32 -3.05 7.57
C GLU A 610 -8.43 -3.88 6.90
N ARG A 611 -9.61 -3.27 6.65
CA ARG A 611 -10.72 -3.94 5.97
C ARG A 611 -10.34 -4.36 4.55
N ASN A 612 -9.64 -3.50 3.81
CA ASN A 612 -9.17 -3.82 2.46
C ASN A 612 -8.17 -4.99 2.48
N LEU A 613 -7.15 -4.94 3.35
CA LEU A 613 -6.16 -6.02 3.49
C LEU A 613 -6.82 -7.34 3.92
N ALA A 614 -7.85 -7.32 4.76
CA ALA A 614 -8.63 -8.52 5.11
C ALA A 614 -9.41 -9.11 3.92
N ARG A 615 -9.90 -8.28 2.97
CA ARG A 615 -10.48 -8.79 1.70
C ARG A 615 -9.42 -9.49 0.86
N VAL A 616 -8.23 -8.89 0.74
CA VAL A 616 -7.10 -9.49 0.02
C VAL A 616 -6.69 -10.81 0.68
N ALA A 617 -6.62 -10.84 2.02
CA ALA A 617 -6.28 -12.02 2.79
C ALA A 617 -7.23 -13.20 2.56
N GLU A 618 -8.54 -12.96 2.65
CA GLU A 618 -9.56 -13.98 2.47
C GLU A 618 -9.67 -14.52 1.03
N VAL A 619 -9.33 -13.72 0.01
CA VAL A 619 -9.40 -14.14 -1.41
C VAL A 619 -8.11 -14.76 -1.92
N TRP A 620 -6.93 -14.29 -1.47
CA TRP A 620 -5.65 -14.57 -2.13
C TRP A 620 -4.61 -15.32 -1.29
N LEU A 621 -4.70 -15.37 0.05
CA LEU A 621 -3.66 -15.99 0.89
C LEU A 621 -3.89 -17.48 1.22
N ASP A 622 -5.02 -18.07 0.83
CA ASP A 622 -5.39 -19.46 1.14
C ASP A 622 -5.22 -19.80 2.64
N GLU A 623 -4.48 -20.85 2.99
CA GLU A 623 -4.19 -21.24 4.38
C GLU A 623 -3.29 -20.23 5.12
N TYR A 624 -2.53 -19.39 4.42
CA TYR A 624 -1.57 -18.44 5.01
C TYR A 624 -2.23 -17.19 5.58
N LYS A 625 -3.56 -17.01 5.41
CA LYS A 625 -4.29 -15.88 6.02
C LYS A 625 -4.24 -15.88 7.55
N GLU A 626 -4.00 -17.02 8.20
CA GLU A 626 -3.75 -17.06 9.65
C GLU A 626 -2.50 -16.27 10.05
N LEU A 627 -1.47 -16.15 9.19
CA LEU A 627 -0.31 -15.29 9.45
C LEU A 627 -0.72 -13.82 9.44
N PHE A 628 -1.48 -13.38 8.43
CA PHE A 628 -2.00 -12.01 8.32
C PHE A 628 -2.80 -11.62 9.57
N TYR A 629 -3.77 -12.45 9.98
CA TYR A 629 -4.56 -12.20 11.19
C TYR A 629 -3.72 -12.31 12.47
N GLY A 630 -2.79 -13.26 12.53
CA GLY A 630 -1.90 -13.51 13.68
C GLY A 630 -0.89 -12.40 13.96
N HIS A 631 -0.53 -11.60 12.95
CA HIS A 631 0.37 -10.46 13.03
C HIS A 631 -0.32 -9.16 13.53
N GLY A 632 -1.40 -9.27 14.31
CA GLY A 632 -2.03 -8.14 15.02
C GLY A 632 -3.42 -7.74 14.52
N TYR A 633 -4.03 -8.55 13.64
CA TYR A 633 -5.35 -8.29 13.05
C TYR A 633 -6.45 -9.25 13.55
N HIS A 634 -6.27 -9.86 14.73
CA HIS A 634 -7.25 -10.77 15.36
C HIS A 634 -8.63 -10.14 15.62
N HIS A 635 -8.77 -8.82 15.58
CA HIS A 635 -10.06 -8.09 15.68
C HIS A 635 -10.85 -8.06 14.37
N LEU A 636 -10.22 -8.34 13.23
CA LEU A 636 -10.89 -8.40 11.93
C LEU A 636 -11.62 -9.74 11.70
N LEU A 637 -11.38 -10.74 12.56
CA LEU A 637 -12.07 -12.04 12.55
C LEU A 637 -13.49 -11.96 13.13
N ASP A 638 -13.76 -10.97 13.99
CA ASP A 638 -15.10 -10.73 14.53
C ASP A 638 -15.96 -9.98 13.50
N LYS A 639 -16.80 -10.75 12.80
CA LYS A 639 -17.72 -10.23 11.77
C LYS A 639 -18.83 -9.33 12.33
N SER A 640 -19.07 -9.32 13.65
CA SER A 640 -20.00 -8.37 14.29
C SER A 640 -19.38 -6.99 14.47
N VAL A 641 -18.05 -6.92 14.62
CA VAL A 641 -17.27 -5.68 14.74
C VAL A 641 -16.80 -5.17 13.38
N THR A 642 -16.34 -6.07 12.50
CA THR A 642 -15.77 -5.72 11.19
C THR A 642 -16.44 -6.47 10.04
N ASN A 643 -17.30 -5.79 9.29
CA ASN A 643 -17.84 -6.31 8.04
C ASN A 643 -16.88 -6.04 6.86
N ILE A 644 -16.20 -7.07 6.36
CA ILE A 644 -15.29 -6.97 5.20
C ILE A 644 -16.02 -6.88 3.84
N GLY A 645 -17.34 -7.05 3.81
CA GLY A 645 -18.18 -7.04 2.60
C GLY A 645 -18.20 -8.38 1.86
N ASN A 646 -18.99 -8.45 0.78
CA ASN A 646 -19.09 -9.65 -0.05
C ASN A 646 -17.77 -9.93 -0.80
N LEU A 647 -17.41 -11.21 -0.94
CA LEU A 647 -16.21 -11.69 -1.63
C LEU A 647 -16.52 -12.66 -2.79
N THR A 648 -17.78 -13.09 -2.97
CA THR A 648 -18.18 -14.12 -3.94
C THR A 648 -17.63 -13.86 -5.34
N GLU A 649 -17.81 -12.66 -5.88
CA GLU A 649 -17.35 -12.29 -7.23
C GLU A 649 -15.82 -12.46 -7.41
N GLN A 650 -15.01 -12.09 -6.41
CA GLN A 650 -13.56 -12.20 -6.50
C GLN A 650 -13.09 -13.67 -6.34
N ILE A 651 -13.78 -14.45 -5.52
CA ILE A 651 -13.54 -15.89 -5.36
C ILE A 651 -13.92 -16.65 -6.65
N GLU A 652 -15.04 -16.29 -7.27
CA GLU A 652 -15.49 -16.86 -8.55
C GLU A 652 -14.58 -16.44 -9.72
N LEU A 653 -14.13 -15.20 -9.75
CA LEU A 653 -13.12 -14.71 -10.70
C LEU A 653 -11.81 -15.51 -10.58
N ARG A 654 -11.29 -15.71 -9.37
CA ARG A 654 -10.07 -16.50 -9.13
C ARG A 654 -10.21 -17.95 -9.60
N LYS A 655 -11.39 -18.56 -9.38
CA LYS A 655 -11.74 -19.90 -9.91
C LYS A 655 -11.82 -19.92 -11.44
N LYS A 656 -12.53 -18.96 -12.04
CA LYS A 656 -12.75 -18.82 -13.50
C LYS A 656 -11.44 -18.66 -14.27
N LEU A 657 -10.52 -17.85 -13.73
CA LEU A 657 -9.17 -17.64 -14.28
C LEU A 657 -8.20 -18.79 -13.99
N LYS A 658 -8.62 -19.81 -13.22
CA LYS A 658 -7.80 -20.98 -12.84
C LYS A 658 -6.48 -20.60 -12.16
N CYS A 659 -6.52 -19.56 -11.32
CA CYS A 659 -5.32 -19.03 -10.68
C CYS A 659 -4.71 -20.03 -9.68
N LYS A 660 -3.39 -19.93 -9.47
CA LYS A 660 -2.60 -20.78 -8.59
C LYS A 660 -2.93 -20.54 -7.10
N SER A 661 -2.41 -21.42 -6.24
CA SER A 661 -2.44 -21.25 -4.78
C SER A 661 -1.40 -20.24 -4.30
N PHE A 662 -1.60 -19.70 -3.10
CA PHE A 662 -0.62 -18.81 -2.47
C PHE A 662 0.68 -19.53 -2.14
N LYS A 663 0.61 -20.83 -1.80
CA LYS A 663 1.78 -21.71 -1.70
C LYS A 663 2.65 -21.67 -2.97
N TRP A 664 2.04 -21.82 -4.16
CA TRP A 664 2.77 -21.73 -5.42
C TRP A 664 3.41 -20.34 -5.61
N TYR A 665 2.71 -19.26 -5.24
CA TYR A 665 3.26 -17.89 -5.31
C TYR A 665 4.51 -17.74 -4.42
N LEU A 666 4.48 -18.24 -3.18
CA LEU A 666 5.67 -18.28 -2.32
C LEU A 666 6.79 -19.09 -2.97
N GLU A 667 6.52 -20.31 -3.43
CA GLU A 667 7.52 -21.22 -4.00
C GLU A 667 8.14 -20.71 -5.34
N ASN A 668 7.42 -19.92 -6.14
CA ASN A 668 7.79 -19.60 -7.53
C ASN A 668 8.00 -18.09 -7.82
N VAL A 669 7.56 -17.21 -6.92
CA VAL A 669 7.63 -15.74 -7.09
C VAL A 669 8.36 -15.08 -5.92
N TYR A 670 8.12 -15.51 -4.67
CA TYR A 670 8.73 -14.90 -3.49
C TYR A 670 9.23 -15.93 -2.45
N PRO A 671 10.20 -16.80 -2.81
CA PRO A 671 10.69 -17.87 -1.93
C PRO A 671 11.47 -17.35 -0.71
N ASP A 672 11.93 -16.11 -0.75
CA ASP A 672 12.65 -15.46 0.35
C ASP A 672 11.74 -15.04 1.52
N LEU A 673 10.41 -15.12 1.37
CA LEU A 673 9.46 -14.81 2.43
C LEU A 673 9.21 -16.04 3.32
N HIS A 674 9.82 -16.06 4.50
CA HIS A 674 9.49 -17.05 5.52
C HIS A 674 8.01 -16.92 5.95
N ALA A 675 7.25 -17.99 5.74
CA ALA A 675 5.81 -18.05 5.96
C ALA A 675 5.38 -19.42 6.52
N PRO A 676 5.83 -19.81 7.73
CA PRO A 676 5.45 -21.08 8.34
C PRO A 676 3.97 -21.05 8.73
N LEU A 677 3.22 -22.12 8.47
CA LEU A 677 1.77 -22.14 8.74
C LEU A 677 1.40 -22.07 10.23
N VAL A 678 2.35 -22.34 11.13
CA VAL A 678 2.18 -22.35 12.58
C VAL A 678 3.40 -21.72 13.27
N LYS A 679 3.19 -21.11 14.44
CA LYS A 679 4.26 -20.51 15.26
C LYS A 679 5.15 -21.58 15.89
N ALA A 680 4.58 -22.70 16.29
CA ALA A 680 5.31 -23.83 16.88
C ALA A 680 4.61 -25.15 16.61
N GLU A 681 5.35 -26.26 16.62
CA GLU A 681 4.83 -27.60 16.37
C GLU A 681 5.69 -28.74 16.95
N GLY A 682 5.14 -29.95 16.94
CA GLY A 682 5.73 -31.14 17.53
C GLY A 682 5.21 -31.40 18.93
N LEU A 683 6.08 -31.87 19.83
CA LEU A 683 5.71 -32.23 21.19
C LEU A 683 5.63 -31.00 22.09
N ILE A 684 4.64 -30.98 23.00
CA ILE A 684 4.58 -30.02 24.10
C ILE A 684 5.17 -30.67 25.36
N PHE A 685 6.42 -30.34 25.66
CA PHE A 685 7.14 -30.77 26.86
C PHE A 685 6.81 -29.87 28.05
N ASN A 686 6.65 -30.46 29.24
CA ASN A 686 6.49 -29.72 30.49
C ASN A 686 7.73 -29.90 31.38
N VAL A 687 8.33 -28.78 31.81
CA VAL A 687 9.62 -28.78 32.52
C VAL A 687 9.52 -29.42 33.92
N GLY A 688 8.39 -29.25 34.60
CA GLY A 688 8.16 -29.78 35.96
C GLY A 688 7.94 -31.29 36.00
N THR A 689 7.10 -31.83 35.11
CA THR A 689 6.85 -33.29 35.03
C THR A 689 7.93 -34.05 34.25
N ARG A 690 8.70 -33.35 33.40
CA ARG A 690 9.66 -33.93 32.44
C ARG A 690 9.02 -34.95 31.48
N LYS A 691 7.73 -34.79 31.23
CA LYS A 691 6.90 -35.57 30.29
C LYS A 691 6.40 -34.66 29.16
N CYS A 692 5.88 -35.27 28.10
CA CYS A 692 5.15 -34.57 27.05
C CYS A 692 3.64 -34.75 27.20
N LEU A 693 2.89 -33.74 26.75
CA LEU A 693 1.43 -33.79 26.69
C LEU A 693 0.98 -34.79 25.62
N VAL A 694 -0.07 -35.55 25.93
CA VAL A 694 -0.74 -36.52 25.07
C VAL A 694 -2.23 -36.16 25.01
N PHE A 695 -2.84 -36.26 23.83
CA PHE A 695 -4.29 -36.29 23.68
C PHE A 695 -4.71 -37.57 22.96
N GLN A 696 -5.50 -38.42 23.63
CA GLN A 696 -5.98 -39.68 23.07
C GLN A 696 -7.30 -40.08 23.75
N ASN A 697 -8.27 -40.58 22.97
CA ASN A 697 -9.58 -41.02 23.46
C ASN A 697 -10.28 -39.98 24.33
N ASP A 698 -10.25 -38.71 23.90
CA ASP A 698 -10.78 -37.52 24.58
C ASP A 698 -10.17 -37.21 25.96
N ILE A 699 -9.06 -37.85 26.33
CA ILE A 699 -8.31 -37.63 27.57
C ILE A 699 -7.00 -36.90 27.27
N LEU A 700 -6.72 -35.85 28.04
CA LEU A 700 -5.44 -35.14 28.09
C LEU A 700 -4.60 -35.69 29.26
N PHE A 701 -3.42 -36.23 28.97
CA PHE A 701 -2.52 -36.78 29.99
C PHE A 701 -1.04 -36.61 29.65
N PHE A 702 -0.14 -37.10 30.51
CA PHE A 702 1.30 -36.97 30.32
C PHE A 702 1.99 -38.33 30.20
N ASP A 703 2.86 -38.47 29.20
CA ASP A 703 3.72 -39.65 29.04
C ASP A 703 5.15 -39.26 28.60
N LYS A 704 6.05 -40.25 28.48
CA LYS A 704 7.39 -40.06 27.93
C LYS A 704 7.30 -39.45 26.53
N CYS A 705 8.13 -38.45 26.27
CA CYS A 705 8.21 -37.79 24.98
C CYS A 705 8.66 -38.76 23.87
N ASP A 706 7.83 -38.91 22.85
CA ASP A 706 8.09 -39.75 21.68
C ASP A 706 7.70 -38.99 20.40
N LEU A 707 8.70 -38.66 19.59
CA LEU A 707 8.52 -37.96 18.32
C LEU A 707 7.75 -38.77 17.28
N THR A 708 7.68 -40.10 17.43
CA THR A 708 6.90 -40.98 16.53
C THR A 708 5.42 -41.07 16.93
N ASN A 709 5.09 -40.80 18.21
CA ASN A 709 3.73 -40.90 18.72
C ASN A 709 2.88 -39.68 18.34
N LYS A 710 2.08 -39.83 17.28
CA LYS A 710 1.18 -38.77 16.76
C LYS A 710 0.21 -38.18 17.79
N SER A 711 -0.16 -38.91 18.85
CA SER A 711 -1.05 -38.38 19.91
C SER A 711 -0.39 -37.31 20.78
N GLN A 712 0.94 -37.16 20.71
CA GLN A 712 1.71 -36.11 21.38
C GLN A 712 2.01 -34.89 20.49
N HIS A 713 1.63 -34.92 19.22
CA HIS A 713 1.88 -33.81 18.29
C HIS A 713 0.80 -32.73 18.42
N PHE A 714 1.22 -31.50 18.65
CA PHE A 714 0.37 -30.32 18.69
C PHE A 714 0.96 -29.22 17.79
N SER A 715 0.14 -28.23 17.49
CA SER A 715 0.49 -27.02 16.75
C SER A 715 0.01 -25.78 17.50
N TYR A 716 0.85 -24.76 17.60
CA TYR A 716 0.50 -23.44 18.12
C TYR A 716 0.32 -22.49 16.93
N THR A 717 -0.92 -22.11 16.64
CA THR A 717 -1.25 -21.35 15.43
C THR A 717 -0.86 -19.88 15.54
N TRP A 718 -0.82 -19.18 14.41
CA TRP A 718 -0.67 -17.72 14.39
C TRP A 718 -1.85 -16.99 15.04
N LEU A 719 -3.02 -17.63 15.05
CA LEU A 719 -4.20 -17.20 15.81
C LEU A 719 -4.11 -17.50 17.31
N ARG A 720 -2.94 -17.96 17.81
CA ARG A 720 -2.64 -18.23 19.22
C ARG A 720 -3.38 -19.44 19.80
N MET A 721 -3.83 -20.36 18.96
CA MET A 721 -4.60 -21.54 19.38
C MET A 721 -3.68 -22.76 19.51
N LEU A 722 -3.88 -23.58 20.54
CA LEU A 722 -3.18 -24.85 20.72
C LEU A 722 -4.04 -25.97 20.13
N ARG A 723 -3.62 -26.54 19.00
CA ARG A 723 -4.42 -27.41 18.13
C ARG A 723 -3.75 -28.76 17.90
N GLN A 724 -4.53 -29.84 18.02
CA GLN A 724 -4.22 -31.15 17.46
C GLN A 724 -5.32 -31.52 16.44
N ASN A 725 -4.92 -31.80 15.20
CA ASN A 725 -5.85 -32.02 14.07
C ASN A 725 -6.86 -30.86 13.93
N THR A 726 -8.16 -31.13 14.13
CA THR A 726 -9.26 -30.16 14.06
C THR A 726 -9.72 -29.66 15.43
N SER A 727 -9.13 -30.15 16.52
CA SER A 727 -9.54 -29.85 17.90
C SER A 727 -8.50 -28.97 18.59
N CYS A 728 -8.97 -28.07 19.43
CA CYS A 728 -8.18 -27.05 20.12
C CYS A 728 -8.37 -27.11 21.62
N LEU A 729 -7.29 -26.88 22.35
CA LEU A 729 -7.25 -26.80 23.80
C LEU A 729 -7.97 -25.53 24.26
N VAL A 730 -9.00 -25.66 25.10
CA VAL A 730 -9.78 -24.51 25.62
C VAL A 730 -9.93 -24.55 27.14
N PRO A 731 -9.96 -23.37 27.80
CA PRO A 731 -10.28 -23.25 29.22
C PRO A 731 -11.81 -23.21 29.42
N GLN A 732 -12.38 -24.24 30.05
CA GLN A 732 -13.82 -24.29 30.38
C GLN A 732 -13.99 -24.29 31.91
N GLU A 733 -14.44 -23.15 32.46
CA GLU A 733 -14.54 -22.83 33.90
C GLU A 733 -13.27 -23.07 34.74
N LYS A 734 -13.00 -24.33 35.08
CA LYS A 734 -11.90 -24.81 35.93
C LYS A 734 -11.15 -26.01 35.34
N GLN A 735 -11.58 -26.48 34.16
CA GLN A 735 -11.04 -27.63 33.47
C GLN A 735 -10.44 -27.21 32.12
N ILE A 736 -9.58 -28.07 31.59
CA ILE A 736 -9.04 -27.97 30.24
C ILE A 736 -9.63 -29.11 29.42
N ILE A 737 -10.19 -28.79 28.26
CA ILE A 737 -10.79 -29.76 27.34
C ILE A 737 -10.35 -29.46 25.90
N MET A 738 -10.63 -30.39 25.00
CA MET A 738 -10.44 -30.22 23.55
C MET A 738 -11.80 -30.02 22.89
N GLU A 739 -12.03 -28.84 22.31
CA GLU A 739 -13.23 -28.52 21.52
C GLU A 739 -12.88 -28.32 20.03
N PRO A 740 -13.81 -28.49 19.08
CA PRO A 740 -13.57 -28.13 17.68
C PRO A 740 -13.08 -26.68 17.53
N CYS A 741 -11.97 -26.47 16.82
CA CYS A 741 -11.32 -25.15 16.73
C CYS A 741 -12.23 -24.07 16.13
N ASP A 742 -12.43 -22.97 16.87
CA ASP A 742 -13.13 -21.78 16.36
C ASP A 742 -12.23 -20.55 16.40
N ASN A 743 -11.69 -20.20 15.23
CA ASN A 743 -10.79 -19.07 15.01
C ASN A 743 -11.42 -17.71 15.41
N THR A 744 -12.75 -17.60 15.51
CA THR A 744 -13.44 -16.34 15.84
C THR A 744 -13.50 -16.07 17.34
N LYS A 745 -13.48 -17.12 18.19
CA LYS A 745 -13.75 -17.02 19.63
C LYS A 745 -12.48 -16.70 20.44
N PRO A 746 -12.43 -15.61 21.22
CA PRO A 746 -11.23 -15.24 21.97
C PRO A 746 -10.75 -16.26 23.01
N HIS A 747 -11.63 -17.09 23.58
CA HIS A 747 -11.22 -18.07 24.62
C HIS A 747 -10.39 -19.25 24.09
N PHE A 748 -10.28 -19.44 22.77
CA PHE A 748 -9.37 -20.41 22.17
C PHE A 748 -7.89 -19.93 22.17
N ARG A 749 -7.62 -18.71 22.64
CA ARG A 749 -6.33 -18.02 22.45
C ARG A 749 -5.46 -18.05 23.70
N TRP A 750 -4.23 -18.48 23.50
CA TRP A 750 -3.19 -18.67 24.51
C TRP A 750 -1.97 -17.81 24.19
N MET A 751 -1.47 -17.04 25.15
CA MET A 751 -0.22 -16.30 25.00
C MET A 751 0.95 -17.17 25.44
N HIS A 752 1.95 -17.33 24.57
CA HIS A 752 3.21 -18.03 24.82
C HIS A 752 4.36 -17.30 24.09
N LYS A 753 5.54 -17.19 24.72
CA LYS A 753 6.65 -16.26 24.40
C LYS A 753 6.32 -14.76 24.32
N SER A 754 5.06 -14.34 24.47
CA SER A 754 4.57 -12.96 24.26
C SER A 754 5.10 -11.87 25.23
N GLY A 755 6.04 -12.14 26.13
CA GLY A 755 6.54 -11.15 27.11
C GLY A 755 7.75 -11.60 27.92
N LYS A 756 8.55 -10.63 28.39
CA LYS A 756 9.93 -10.83 28.90
C LYS A 756 10.09 -11.66 30.19
N VAL A 757 9.03 -11.92 30.96
CA VAL A 757 9.12 -12.52 32.32
C VAL A 757 8.51 -13.93 32.40
N LEU A 758 7.47 -14.19 31.58
CA LEU A 758 6.73 -15.45 31.54
C LEU A 758 6.80 -16.03 30.11
N THR A 759 8.03 -16.16 29.60
CA THR A 759 8.30 -16.55 28.20
C THR A 759 7.90 -17.99 27.89
N GLU A 760 8.18 -18.92 28.80
CA GLU A 760 7.88 -20.36 28.71
C GLU A 760 6.46 -20.70 29.20
N HIS A 761 5.68 -19.72 29.66
CA HIS A 761 4.36 -19.94 30.22
C HIS A 761 3.28 -19.86 29.14
N VAL A 762 2.30 -20.76 29.22
CA VAL A 762 1.09 -20.74 28.38
C VAL A 762 -0.02 -20.07 29.19
N MET A 763 -0.45 -18.87 28.77
CA MET A 763 -1.36 -17.99 29.50
C MET A 763 -2.68 -17.77 28.77
N ILE A 764 -3.79 -17.59 29.49
CA ILE A 764 -5.08 -17.20 28.87
C ILE A 764 -5.02 -15.75 28.37
N GLU A 765 -5.43 -15.50 27.12
CA GLU A 765 -5.52 -14.14 26.57
C GLU A 765 -6.67 -13.32 27.21
N GLY A 766 -6.43 -12.03 27.48
CA GLY A 766 -7.47 -11.08 27.91
C GLY A 766 -7.94 -11.19 29.37
N HIS A 767 -7.44 -12.14 30.16
CA HIS A 767 -7.84 -12.30 31.55
C HIS A 767 -7.21 -11.23 32.48
N SER A 768 -7.98 -10.71 33.44
CA SER A 768 -7.60 -9.55 34.28
C SER A 768 -6.49 -9.83 35.31
N ARG A 769 -6.26 -11.12 35.60
CA ARG A 769 -5.04 -11.64 36.23
C ARG A 769 -4.42 -12.67 35.28
N PRO A 770 -3.08 -12.76 35.18
CA PRO A 770 -2.44 -13.76 34.35
C PRO A 770 -2.72 -15.16 34.93
N ILE A 771 -3.52 -15.95 34.21
CA ILE A 771 -3.79 -17.36 34.50
C ILE A 771 -2.96 -18.21 33.54
N CYS A 772 -2.21 -19.15 34.10
CA CYS A 772 -1.31 -20.06 33.41
C CYS A 772 -1.84 -21.49 33.40
N LEU A 773 -1.46 -22.21 32.35
CA LEU A 773 -1.60 -23.66 32.23
C LEU A 773 -0.55 -24.35 33.12
N GLU A 774 -0.98 -25.26 34.00
CA GLU A 774 -0.13 -25.99 34.94
C GLU A 774 -0.31 -27.52 34.81
N ALA A 775 0.80 -28.26 34.76
CA ALA A 775 0.79 -29.72 34.79
C ALA A 775 0.67 -30.25 36.23
N GLY A 776 -0.18 -31.27 36.45
CA GLY A 776 -0.38 -31.86 37.77
C GLY A 776 0.88 -32.52 38.36
N VAL A 777 1.32 -32.07 39.54
CA VAL A 777 2.49 -32.62 40.26
C VAL A 777 2.33 -34.09 40.66
N LYS A 778 1.09 -34.58 40.79
CA LYS A 778 0.74 -35.96 41.21
C LYS A 778 -0.43 -36.57 40.42
N ALA A 779 -0.90 -35.91 39.39
CA ALA A 779 -2.04 -36.34 38.57
C ALA A 779 -1.70 -36.04 37.11
N ASP A 780 -1.90 -37.01 36.23
CA ASP A 780 -1.62 -36.87 34.80
C ASP A 780 -2.71 -36.05 34.09
N GLY A 781 -2.95 -34.82 34.56
CA GLY A 781 -3.96 -33.89 34.05
C GLY A 781 -3.49 -32.43 34.11
N ILE A 782 -4.16 -31.57 33.35
CA ILE A 782 -3.80 -30.15 33.20
C ILE A 782 -4.79 -29.26 33.97
N PHE A 783 -4.28 -28.19 34.57
CA PHE A 783 -5.04 -27.26 35.41
C PHE A 783 -4.79 -25.81 35.02
N LEU A 784 -5.68 -24.93 35.49
CA LEU A 784 -5.52 -23.47 35.43
C LEU A 784 -5.14 -22.94 36.81
N LYS A 785 -4.14 -22.06 36.88
CA LYS A 785 -3.63 -21.43 38.11
C LYS A 785 -3.25 -19.97 37.89
N ASP A 786 -3.17 -19.18 38.96
CA ASP A 786 -2.44 -17.91 38.90
C ASP A 786 -0.98 -18.17 38.46
N CYS A 787 -0.44 -17.32 37.57
CA CYS A 787 0.90 -17.51 37.02
C CYS A 787 2.01 -17.32 38.07
N ASP A 788 2.87 -18.32 38.23
CA ASP A 788 4.10 -18.27 39.02
C ASP A 788 5.32 -18.44 38.10
N SER A 789 6.22 -17.44 38.11
CA SER A 789 7.45 -17.45 37.33
C SER A 789 8.45 -18.53 37.78
N VAL A 790 8.34 -19.02 39.02
CA VAL A 790 9.24 -20.02 39.60
C VAL A 790 8.75 -21.46 39.33
N SER A 791 7.42 -21.68 39.26
CA SER A 791 6.82 -23.00 39.01
C SER A 791 7.25 -23.60 37.67
N THR A 792 8.07 -24.66 37.74
CA THR A 792 8.47 -25.46 36.56
C THR A 792 7.30 -26.22 35.95
N PHE A 793 6.24 -26.49 36.71
CA PHE A 793 5.02 -27.13 36.23
C PHE A 793 4.17 -26.23 35.33
N GLN A 794 4.42 -24.91 35.32
CA GLN A 794 3.79 -23.95 34.41
C GLN A 794 4.66 -23.59 33.19
N LYS A 795 5.82 -24.24 33.04
CA LYS A 795 6.77 -24.00 31.94
C LYS A 795 6.66 -25.07 30.86
N TRP A 796 6.51 -24.62 29.63
CA TRP A 796 6.18 -25.42 28.46
C TRP A 796 7.18 -25.13 27.34
N GLN A 797 7.59 -26.17 26.63
CA GLN A 797 8.56 -26.08 25.55
C GLN A 797 8.05 -26.90 24.35
N PHE A 798 8.12 -26.32 23.16
CA PHE A 798 7.73 -26.98 21.91
C PHE A 798 8.99 -27.53 21.22
N THR A 799 8.89 -28.68 20.55
CA THR A 799 10.03 -29.24 19.80
C THR A 799 10.55 -28.30 18.72
N HIS A 800 9.65 -27.66 17.96
CA HIS A 800 9.99 -26.69 16.92
C HIS A 800 9.23 -25.39 17.15
N TYR A 801 9.93 -24.25 16.99
CA TYR A 801 9.37 -22.90 17.15
C TYR A 801 9.83 -22.06 15.95
N ASN A 802 8.92 -21.77 15.04
CA ASN A 802 9.23 -21.27 13.69
C ASN A 802 9.41 -19.75 13.61
N ALA A 803 8.92 -19.01 14.61
CA ALA A 803 9.12 -17.57 14.78
C ALA A 803 8.88 -17.18 16.24
N GLU A 804 9.83 -16.48 16.87
CA GLU A 804 9.73 -16.02 18.27
C GLU A 804 8.66 -14.92 18.47
#